data_AF-A0A8C2FBR9-F1
#
_entry.id   AF-A0A8C2FBR9-F1
#
_cell.length_a   1.000
_cell.length_b   1.000
_cell.length_c   1.000
_cell.angle_alpha   90.00
_cell.angle_beta   90.00
_cell.angle_gamma   90.00
#
_symmetry.space_group_name_H-M   'P 1'
#
loop_
_entity.id
_entity.type
_entity.pdbx_description
1 polymer ?
#
loop_
_entity_poly.entity_id
_entity_poly.type
_entity_poly.pdbx_seq_one_letter_code
_entity_poly.pdbx_strand_id
1 'polypeptide(L)'
;MLTARDGAQDEAQKLHRKWMKHQAFMAELARNKEWLAKIEQEGEELIQEQPELRSVVEIKLKEIRECWSHLENTTKVKARQLFETQNHRTNDLPSNTLSSTHSTQPTLLQPRPTFSQQLQRIQSMEAQMQLYQGVGEVRAGADHRRPEGEEQGGMTETRIVRLIEPLKERRRILLASKEMHQVTQDLEDEIVWIQDRLLLASSTEYGTNLQSVQHLILNHKVRIEIQAQRGRVEEVLERAEAVAALQIPEMELLREGAGHVRQMWEVLQVEIERRTVMLDAVNHAQQYHTQAAKAESWLSGQKLQVLNEEKGNDEASTLRLLKEQLALEQTVENYAETVSSLSQQCRRMLEMGHPDSEQITKQQAHIDRLYVSLKDLVEQRKTKLEQQYWLYQLKREVEALEKWISEREAIASSTELGQDLEHVTALQSSFTKFSTETRAVGQKQMDSVNKMVNEMIDCSHSDAATIAEWKDGLNESWADLLELMETRAQMLAASYQLHKFFTDCQEVLVQIEGKMRQLPEVRSCQVSSANPGTLQRLLHSFEHSLQLLVSQVRQLQENAAQLRAIYAGEKADAIFSREQEVMQAWKELLVACEGSRVQVTTVTDKIQFFAVVRELSMWMDGIMGQIGSTDDARYQINYRTI
;
A
#
# COMPACT_ATOMS: atom_id res chain seq x y z
N MET A 1 47.16 -73.87 -33.74
CA MET A 1 45.86 -73.83 -33.03
C MET A 1 46.03 -73.34 -31.58
N LEU A 2 46.46 -72.09 -31.37
CA LEU A 2 46.57 -71.47 -30.02
C LEU A 2 45.89 -70.10 -29.91
N THR A 3 45.51 -69.48 -31.03
CA THR A 3 44.86 -68.17 -31.07
C THR A 3 43.36 -68.20 -30.79
N ALA A 4 42.70 -69.35 -30.90
CA ALA A 4 41.26 -69.48 -30.64
C ALA A 4 40.90 -69.62 -29.14
N ARG A 5 41.88 -69.99 -28.29
CA ARG A 5 41.64 -70.28 -26.87
C ARG A 5 41.65 -69.01 -25.99
N ASP A 6 42.51 -68.05 -26.32
CA ASP A 6 42.56 -66.75 -25.62
C ASP A 6 41.33 -65.88 -25.90
N GLY A 7 40.82 -65.87 -27.14
CA GLY A 7 39.59 -65.15 -27.48
C GLY A 7 38.36 -65.68 -26.73
N ALA A 8 38.25 -66.99 -26.55
CA ALA A 8 37.14 -67.62 -25.83
C ALA A 8 37.17 -67.33 -24.32
N GLN A 9 38.37 -67.27 -23.72
CA GLN A 9 38.56 -66.99 -22.30
C GLN A 9 38.32 -65.52 -21.97
N ASP A 10 38.76 -64.61 -22.84
CA ASP A 10 38.56 -63.18 -22.69
C ASP A 10 37.08 -62.77 -22.89
N GLU A 11 36.37 -63.45 -23.80
CA GLU A 11 34.91 -63.32 -23.91
C GLU A 11 34.14 -63.92 -22.73
N ALA A 12 34.60 -65.05 -22.17
CA ALA A 12 33.98 -65.65 -20.98
C ALA A 12 34.12 -64.74 -19.74
N GLN A 13 35.28 -64.09 -19.57
CA GLN A 13 35.47 -63.09 -18.52
C GLN A 13 34.59 -61.84 -18.73
N LYS A 14 34.39 -61.40 -19.99
CA LYS A 14 33.47 -60.29 -20.31
C LYS A 14 32.01 -60.66 -20.02
N LEU A 15 31.57 -61.87 -20.34
CA LEU A 15 30.23 -62.38 -20.01
C LEU A 15 30.02 -62.51 -18.50
N HIS A 16 31.01 -63.04 -17.76
CA HIS A 16 30.97 -63.14 -16.31
C HIS A 16 30.90 -61.76 -15.63
N ARG A 17 31.69 -60.78 -16.10
CA ARG A 17 31.58 -59.38 -15.61
C ARG A 17 30.21 -58.77 -15.89
N LYS A 18 29.61 -59.06 -17.05
CA LYS A 18 28.24 -58.62 -17.38
C LYS A 18 27.20 -59.28 -16.47
N TRP A 19 27.35 -60.57 -16.16
CA TRP A 19 26.50 -61.29 -15.20
C TRP A 19 26.61 -60.70 -13.79
N MET A 20 27.81 -60.45 -13.29
CA MET A 20 28.02 -59.84 -11.96
C MET A 20 27.38 -58.45 -11.87
N LYS A 21 27.51 -57.62 -12.92
CA LYS A 21 26.84 -56.31 -12.99
C LYS A 21 25.32 -56.45 -13.02
N HIS A 22 24.79 -57.42 -13.77
CA HIS A 22 23.36 -57.70 -13.83
C HIS A 22 22.82 -58.22 -12.48
N GLN A 23 23.60 -59.02 -11.77
CA GLN A 23 23.28 -59.51 -10.42
C GLN A 23 23.24 -58.37 -9.39
N ALA A 24 24.19 -57.44 -9.46
CA ALA A 24 24.18 -56.23 -8.63
C ALA A 24 22.95 -55.36 -8.91
N PHE A 25 22.61 -55.15 -10.18
CA PHE A 25 21.40 -54.43 -10.58
C PHE A 25 20.11 -55.12 -10.10
N MET A 26 20.05 -56.45 -10.13
CA MET A 26 18.91 -57.21 -9.58
C MET A 26 18.78 -57.06 -8.06
N ALA A 27 19.89 -56.97 -7.32
CA ALA A 27 19.88 -56.72 -5.89
C ALA A 27 19.41 -55.29 -5.56
N GLU A 28 19.81 -54.30 -6.35
CA GLU A 28 19.31 -52.92 -6.24
C GLU A 28 17.81 -52.83 -6.54
N LEU A 29 17.34 -53.52 -7.59
CA LEU A 29 15.93 -53.57 -7.95
C LEU A 29 15.09 -54.26 -6.86
N ALA A 30 15.62 -55.29 -6.20
CA ALA A 30 14.99 -55.93 -5.05
C ALA A 30 14.89 -54.99 -3.84
N ARG A 31 15.95 -54.23 -3.53
CA ARG A 31 15.95 -53.25 -2.44
C ARG A 31 14.98 -52.08 -2.69
N ASN A 32 14.90 -51.63 -3.94
CA ASN A 32 14.02 -50.53 -4.34
C ASN A 32 12.54 -50.92 -4.40
N LYS A 33 12.20 -52.20 -4.26
CA LYS A 33 10.80 -52.68 -4.16
C LYS A 33 10.09 -52.12 -2.93
N GLU A 34 10.82 -51.87 -1.85
CA GLU A 34 10.30 -51.25 -0.62
C GLU A 34 9.87 -49.80 -0.84
N TRP A 35 10.52 -49.09 -1.77
CA TRP A 35 10.15 -47.72 -2.14
C TRP A 35 8.82 -47.64 -2.88
N LEU A 36 8.52 -48.63 -3.74
CA LEU A 36 7.22 -48.71 -4.40
C LEU A 36 6.07 -48.93 -3.40
N ALA A 37 6.28 -49.80 -2.41
CA ALA A 37 5.30 -50.02 -1.34
C ALA A 37 5.07 -48.75 -0.50
N LYS A 38 6.13 -47.97 -0.27
CA LYS A 38 6.02 -46.68 0.44
C LYS A 38 5.23 -45.64 -0.36
N ILE A 39 5.47 -45.53 -1.66
CA ILE A 39 4.71 -44.61 -2.55
C ILE A 39 3.23 -45.01 -2.63
N GLU A 40 2.94 -46.31 -2.66
CA GLU A 40 1.56 -46.80 -2.64
C GLU A 40 0.85 -46.45 -1.32
N GLN A 41 1.56 -46.56 -0.19
CA GLN A 41 1.05 -46.15 1.11
C GLN A 41 0.83 -44.62 1.17
N GLU A 42 1.81 -43.81 0.79
CA GLU A 42 1.71 -42.35 0.75
C GLU A 42 0.59 -41.88 -0.20
N GLY A 43 0.40 -42.60 -1.32
CA GLY A 43 -0.70 -42.35 -2.25
C GLY A 43 -2.08 -42.67 -1.67
N GLU A 44 -2.22 -43.76 -0.91
CA GLU A 44 -3.48 -44.09 -0.22
C GLU A 44 -3.79 -43.10 0.91
N GLU A 45 -2.77 -42.68 1.66
CA GLU A 45 -2.86 -41.62 2.67
C GLU A 45 -3.31 -40.28 2.04
N LEU A 46 -2.74 -39.92 0.89
CA LEU A 46 -3.14 -38.72 0.16
C LEU A 46 -4.59 -38.78 -0.35
N ILE A 47 -5.07 -39.97 -0.74
CA ILE A 47 -6.48 -40.20 -1.12
C ILE A 47 -7.41 -40.06 0.10
N GLN A 48 -6.96 -40.46 1.30
CA GLN A 48 -7.71 -40.28 2.54
C GLN A 48 -7.77 -38.81 2.98
N GLU A 49 -6.67 -38.08 2.84
CA GLU A 49 -6.59 -36.65 3.20
C GLU A 49 -7.30 -35.75 2.19
N GLN A 50 -7.26 -36.09 0.89
CA GLN A 50 -7.86 -35.31 -0.19
C GLN A 50 -8.66 -36.19 -1.18
N PRO A 51 -9.95 -36.47 -0.90
CA PRO A 51 -10.78 -37.34 -1.72
C PRO A 51 -10.98 -36.85 -3.17
N GLU A 52 -10.84 -35.55 -3.41
CA GLU A 52 -10.98 -34.91 -4.72
C GLU A 52 -9.87 -35.32 -5.71
N LEU A 53 -8.69 -35.69 -5.20
CA LEU A 53 -7.54 -36.11 -6.02
C LEU A 53 -7.52 -37.61 -6.33
N ARG A 54 -8.49 -38.38 -5.82
CA ARG A 54 -8.52 -39.85 -5.92
C ARG A 54 -8.31 -40.36 -7.34
N SER A 55 -9.04 -39.82 -8.30
CA SER A 55 -8.97 -40.28 -9.70
C SER A 55 -7.59 -40.07 -10.31
N VAL A 56 -6.90 -38.98 -9.97
CA VAL A 56 -5.57 -38.65 -10.50
C VAL A 56 -4.49 -39.48 -9.82
N VAL A 57 -4.57 -39.66 -8.50
CA VAL A 57 -3.61 -40.43 -7.72
C VAL A 57 -3.70 -41.92 -8.09
N GLU A 58 -4.89 -42.48 -8.24
CA GLU A 58 -5.08 -43.88 -8.68
C GLU A 58 -4.49 -44.15 -10.07
N ILE A 59 -4.65 -43.21 -11.02
CA ILE A 59 -4.03 -43.31 -12.35
C ILE A 59 -2.50 -43.32 -12.22
N LYS A 60 -1.92 -42.41 -11.43
CA LYS A 60 -0.46 -42.32 -11.26
C LYS A 60 0.14 -43.53 -10.55
N LEU A 61 -0.53 -44.06 -9.54
CA LEU A 61 -0.12 -45.31 -8.88
C LEU A 61 -0.17 -46.49 -9.85
N LYS A 62 -1.20 -46.56 -10.71
CA LYS A 62 -1.29 -47.60 -11.74
C LYS A 62 -0.17 -47.51 -12.77
N GLU A 63 0.14 -46.31 -13.27
CA GLU A 63 1.25 -46.09 -14.21
C GLU A 63 2.60 -46.54 -13.62
N ILE A 64 2.88 -46.19 -12.35
CA ILE A 64 4.12 -46.57 -11.67
C ILE A 64 4.20 -48.10 -11.48
N ARG A 65 3.10 -48.78 -11.12
CA ARG A 65 3.05 -50.25 -11.04
C ARG A 65 3.34 -50.90 -12.40
N GLU A 66 2.77 -50.38 -13.47
CA GLU A 66 2.98 -50.90 -14.83
C GLU A 66 4.43 -50.72 -15.29
N CYS A 67 5.02 -49.53 -15.06
CA CYS A 67 6.43 -49.26 -15.34
C CYS A 67 7.35 -50.20 -14.55
N TRP A 68 7.07 -50.41 -13.26
CA TRP A 68 7.85 -51.30 -12.41
C TRP A 68 7.77 -52.76 -12.86
N SER A 69 6.57 -53.25 -13.15
CA SER A 69 6.35 -54.60 -13.68
C SER A 69 7.08 -54.82 -15.01
N HIS A 70 7.06 -53.83 -15.90
CA HIS A 70 7.81 -53.87 -17.15
C HIS A 70 9.32 -53.93 -16.92
N LEU A 71 9.85 -53.11 -16.00
CA LEU A 71 11.26 -53.12 -15.64
C LEU A 71 11.69 -54.46 -15.01
N GLU A 72 10.89 -55.01 -14.10
CA GLU A 72 11.17 -56.30 -13.48
C GLU A 72 11.16 -57.44 -14.51
N ASN A 73 10.18 -57.45 -15.42
CA ASN A 73 10.07 -58.46 -16.47
C ASN A 73 11.22 -58.37 -17.49
N THR A 74 11.56 -57.17 -17.97
CA THR A 74 12.69 -56.99 -18.89
C THR A 74 14.02 -57.40 -18.25
N THR A 75 14.21 -57.13 -16.96
CA THR A 75 15.41 -57.53 -16.22
C THR A 75 15.48 -59.04 -16.00
N LYS A 76 14.33 -59.71 -15.72
CA LYS A 76 14.23 -61.17 -15.65
C LYS A 76 14.52 -61.84 -17.00
N VAL A 77 14.01 -61.32 -18.10
CA VAL A 77 14.28 -61.84 -19.46
C VAL A 77 15.77 -61.72 -19.79
N LYS A 78 16.39 -60.58 -19.49
CA LYS A 78 17.82 -60.37 -19.68
C LYS A 78 18.68 -61.28 -18.78
N ALA A 79 18.23 -61.57 -17.57
CA ALA A 79 18.89 -62.55 -16.69
C ALA A 79 18.88 -63.96 -17.29
N ARG A 80 17.75 -64.40 -17.84
CA ARG A 80 17.65 -65.71 -18.51
C ARG A 80 18.59 -65.81 -19.71
N GLN A 81 18.62 -64.78 -20.56
CA GLN A 81 19.52 -64.72 -21.72
C GLN A 81 21.01 -64.74 -21.33
N LEU A 82 21.40 -64.03 -20.27
CA LEU A 82 22.78 -64.03 -19.77
C LEU A 82 23.16 -65.35 -19.10
N PHE A 83 22.21 -66.02 -18.44
CA PHE A 83 22.42 -67.32 -17.81
C PHE A 83 22.54 -68.46 -18.83
N GLU A 84 21.68 -68.46 -19.85
CA GLU A 84 21.72 -69.41 -20.96
C GLU A 84 23.05 -69.29 -21.73
N THR A 85 23.46 -68.06 -22.10
CA THR A 85 24.76 -67.82 -22.77
C THR A 85 25.99 -68.19 -21.93
N GLN A 86 25.87 -68.16 -20.60
CA GLN A 86 26.92 -68.64 -19.69
C GLN A 86 27.01 -70.18 -19.65
N ASN A 87 25.87 -70.88 -19.66
CA ASN A 87 25.81 -72.36 -19.60
C ASN A 87 26.11 -73.06 -20.95
N HIS A 88 25.84 -72.42 -22.09
CA HIS A 88 26.13 -73.02 -23.41
C HIS A 88 27.63 -73.17 -23.72
N ARG A 89 28.55 -72.62 -22.90
CA ARG A 89 30.01 -72.79 -23.06
C ARG A 89 30.66 -73.78 -22.07
N THR A 90 29.92 -74.32 -21.10
CA THR A 90 30.43 -75.30 -20.13
C THR A 90 30.13 -76.77 -20.49
N ASN A 91 29.51 -77.02 -21.65
CA ASN A 91 29.07 -78.37 -22.06
C ASN A 91 29.82 -78.98 -23.26
N ASP A 92 30.96 -78.43 -23.69
CA ASP A 92 31.78 -79.04 -24.74
C ASP A 92 33.05 -79.75 -24.20
N LEU A 93 33.01 -81.08 -24.29
CA LEU A 93 34.07 -82.12 -24.26
C LEU A 93 34.50 -82.75 -22.90
N PRO A 94 34.97 -84.03 -22.90
CA PRO A 94 34.32 -85.13 -22.21
C PRO A 94 35.28 -85.88 -21.25
N SER A 95 34.70 -86.84 -20.55
CA SER A 95 35.36 -87.86 -19.72
C SER A 95 36.46 -88.63 -20.45
N ASN A 96 37.68 -88.71 -19.89
CA ASN A 96 38.38 -89.98 -19.61
C ASN A 96 39.82 -89.86 -19.07
N THR A 97 40.14 -90.86 -18.22
CA THR A 97 41.45 -91.50 -17.97
C THR A 97 42.56 -90.80 -17.18
N LEU A 98 42.67 -91.22 -15.91
CA LEU A 98 43.86 -91.82 -15.28
C LEU A 98 45.12 -91.92 -16.16
N SER A 99 46.23 -91.28 -15.75
CA SER A 99 47.56 -91.92 -15.70
C SER A 99 48.57 -91.07 -14.94
N SER A 100 49.21 -91.70 -13.95
CA SER A 100 50.48 -91.30 -13.34
C SER A 100 51.63 -91.52 -14.34
N THR A 101 52.68 -90.68 -14.32
CA THR A 101 54.10 -91.08 -14.14
C THR A 101 55.09 -89.92 -14.39
N HIS A 102 55.93 -89.67 -13.39
CA HIS A 102 57.37 -89.38 -13.41
C HIS A 102 58.02 -88.52 -14.54
N SER A 103 58.70 -87.43 -14.14
CA SER A 103 60.18 -87.34 -14.00
C SER A 103 60.78 -85.95 -14.28
N THR A 104 61.63 -85.53 -13.34
CA THR A 104 62.91 -84.79 -13.48
C THR A 104 62.95 -83.33 -13.99
N GLN A 105 63.23 -82.43 -13.02
CA GLN A 105 64.24 -81.34 -12.95
C GLN A 105 65.39 -81.34 -14.01
N PRO A 106 66.23 -80.27 -14.20
CA PRO A 106 66.65 -79.26 -13.19
C PRO A 106 66.87 -77.77 -13.59
N THR A 107 66.71 -76.90 -12.57
CA THR A 107 67.52 -75.72 -12.09
C THR A 107 67.83 -74.55 -13.06
N LEU A 108 67.82 -73.25 -12.71
CA LEU A 108 68.21 -72.49 -11.51
C LEU A 108 67.48 -71.13 -11.48
N LEU A 109 66.95 -70.75 -10.31
CA LEU A 109 67.12 -69.46 -9.63
C LEU A 109 66.27 -69.54 -8.34
N GLN A 110 66.93 -69.61 -7.18
CA GLN A 110 66.26 -69.71 -5.88
C GLN A 110 65.59 -68.38 -5.51
N PRO A 111 64.29 -68.34 -5.19
CA PRO A 111 63.71 -67.21 -4.47
C PRO A 111 64.14 -67.30 -2.99
N ARG A 112 64.58 -66.16 -2.43
CA ARG A 112 64.74 -66.00 -0.97
C ARG A 112 63.41 -66.38 -0.29
N PRO A 113 63.43 -67.06 0.86
CA PRO A 113 62.21 -67.43 1.56
C PRO A 113 61.47 -66.16 2.02
N THR A 114 60.18 -66.04 1.70
CA THR A 114 59.34 -64.91 2.11
C THR A 114 59.29 -64.82 3.64
N PHE A 115 59.07 -63.61 4.17
CA PHE A 115 58.97 -63.37 5.61
C PHE A 115 58.00 -64.37 6.31
N SER A 116 56.87 -64.66 5.67
CA SER A 116 55.89 -65.67 6.13
C SER A 116 56.46 -67.09 6.19
N GLN A 117 57.28 -67.48 5.22
CA GLN A 117 57.96 -68.78 5.19
C GLN A 117 59.04 -68.87 6.28
N GLN A 118 59.76 -67.79 6.55
CA GLN A 118 60.73 -67.72 7.65
C GLN A 118 60.05 -67.81 9.02
N LEU A 119 58.95 -67.09 9.22
CA LEU A 119 58.15 -67.13 10.44
C LEU A 119 57.53 -68.52 10.67
N GLN A 120 56.96 -69.13 9.63
CA GLN A 120 56.39 -70.48 9.69
C GLN A 120 57.46 -71.53 10.02
N ARG A 121 58.67 -71.37 9.47
CA ARG A 121 59.81 -72.24 9.79
C ARG A 121 60.21 -72.11 11.26
N ILE A 122 60.31 -70.89 11.79
CA ILE A 122 60.64 -70.66 13.21
C ILE A 122 59.51 -71.15 14.13
N GLN A 123 58.24 -70.94 13.77
CA GLN A 123 57.08 -71.47 14.51
C GLN A 123 57.07 -73.00 14.54
N SER A 124 57.39 -73.66 13.41
CA SER A 124 57.53 -75.12 13.37
C SER A 124 58.70 -75.62 14.23
N MET A 125 59.82 -74.90 14.24
CA MET A 125 60.98 -75.21 15.09
C MET A 125 60.69 -74.97 16.57
N GLU A 126 60.00 -73.90 16.93
CA GLU A 126 59.52 -73.63 18.30
C GLU A 126 58.53 -74.71 18.76
N ALA A 127 57.54 -75.07 17.93
CA ALA A 127 56.57 -76.11 18.25
C ALA A 127 57.26 -77.48 18.44
N GLN A 128 58.22 -77.81 17.57
CA GLN A 128 59.05 -79.00 17.73
C GLN A 128 59.87 -78.93 19.04
N MET A 129 60.48 -77.79 19.37
CA MET A 129 61.28 -77.61 20.58
C MET A 129 60.45 -77.58 21.88
N GLN A 130 59.22 -77.07 21.85
CA GLN A 130 58.26 -77.12 22.97
C GLN A 130 57.78 -78.55 23.21
N LEU A 131 57.58 -79.35 22.15
CA LEU A 131 57.32 -80.78 22.29
C LEU A 131 58.51 -81.50 22.93
N TYR A 132 59.76 -81.16 22.58
CA TYR A 132 60.94 -81.70 23.25
C TYR A 132 61.06 -81.25 24.72
N GLN A 133 60.63 -80.03 25.06
CA GLN A 133 60.57 -79.54 26.44
C GLN A 133 59.51 -80.29 27.27
N GLY A 134 58.31 -80.50 26.72
CA GLY A 134 57.25 -81.29 27.37
C GLY A 134 57.60 -82.78 27.51
N VAL A 135 58.37 -83.35 26.58
CA VAL A 135 58.92 -84.72 26.70
C VAL A 135 60.00 -84.80 27.78
N GLY A 136 60.81 -83.75 27.95
CA GLY A 136 61.79 -83.61 29.04
C GLY A 136 61.17 -83.57 30.44
N GLU A 137 60.08 -82.80 30.60
CA GLU A 137 59.32 -82.73 31.87
C GLU A 137 58.64 -84.07 32.22
N VAL A 138 58.15 -84.81 31.22
CA VAL A 138 57.60 -86.17 31.40
C VAL A 138 58.70 -87.18 31.77
N ARG A 139 59.94 -86.97 31.31
CA ARG A 139 61.11 -87.79 31.65
C ARG A 139 61.67 -87.48 33.04
N ALA A 140 61.49 -86.26 33.54
CA ALA A 140 61.83 -85.86 34.92
C ALA A 140 60.81 -86.37 35.96
N GLY A 141 59.57 -86.67 35.56
CA GLY A 141 58.51 -87.19 36.45
C GLY A 141 58.35 -88.72 36.49
N ALA A 142 58.97 -89.46 35.56
CA ALA A 142 58.86 -90.92 35.47
C ALA A 142 60.15 -91.61 35.95
N ASP A 143 60.16 -91.94 37.24
CA ASP A 143 61.26 -92.60 37.92
C ASP A 143 61.32 -94.13 37.60
N HIS A 144 62.54 -94.69 37.54
CA HIS A 144 62.93 -96.12 37.58
C HIS A 144 62.85 -97.02 36.32
N ARG A 145 63.86 -96.94 35.43
CA ARG A 145 64.74 -98.07 35.05
C ARG A 145 65.90 -97.63 34.15
N ARG A 146 67.14 -97.84 34.60
CA ARG A 146 68.38 -97.59 33.84
C ARG A 146 68.58 -98.70 32.78
N PRO A 147 69.19 -98.37 31.63
CA PRO A 147 70.58 -98.78 31.44
C PRO A 147 71.47 -97.64 30.92
N GLU A 148 72.76 -97.88 31.05
CA GLU A 148 73.87 -96.94 30.89
C GLU A 148 74.01 -96.41 29.45
N GLY A 149 74.00 -95.07 29.31
CA GLY A 149 74.24 -94.37 28.05
C GLY A 149 73.48 -93.05 27.88
N GLU A 150 73.53 -92.11 28.84
CA GLU A 150 72.73 -90.85 28.75
C GLU A 150 73.44 -89.54 29.17
N GLU A 151 74.78 -89.45 29.18
CA GLU A 151 75.44 -88.13 29.34
C GLU A 151 75.23 -87.20 28.14
N GLN A 152 74.93 -87.74 26.95
CA GLN A 152 74.57 -86.96 25.77
C GLN A 152 73.11 -86.46 25.76
N GLY A 153 72.22 -87.06 26.57
CA GLY A 153 70.80 -86.68 26.67
C GLY A 153 70.56 -85.40 27.46
N GLY A 154 71.24 -85.22 28.60
CA GLY A 154 71.15 -83.97 29.37
C GLY A 154 71.81 -82.77 28.67
N MET A 155 72.86 -83.02 27.88
CA MET A 155 73.55 -81.97 27.15
C MET A 155 72.77 -81.50 25.91
N THR A 156 72.03 -82.39 25.24
CA THR A 156 71.08 -82.02 24.18
C THR A 156 69.88 -81.27 24.75
N GLU A 157 69.33 -81.68 25.89
CA GLU A 157 68.21 -81.01 26.55
C GLU A 157 68.57 -79.58 27.01
N THR A 158 69.75 -79.40 27.62
CA THR A 158 70.27 -78.06 28.00
C THR A 158 70.54 -77.19 26.78
N ARG A 159 71.01 -77.78 25.68
CA ARG A 159 71.24 -77.07 24.41
C ARG A 159 69.93 -76.66 23.72
N ILE A 160 68.89 -77.51 23.81
CA ILE A 160 67.54 -77.22 23.30
C ILE A 160 66.92 -76.05 24.08
N VAL A 161 66.97 -76.06 25.42
CA VAL A 161 66.44 -74.96 26.26
C VAL A 161 67.15 -73.62 25.95
N ARG A 162 68.48 -73.63 25.77
CA ARG A 162 69.25 -72.43 25.40
C ARG A 162 68.91 -71.87 24.01
N LEU A 163 68.32 -72.66 23.13
CA LEU A 163 67.92 -72.23 21.77
C LEU A 163 66.48 -71.71 21.71
N ILE A 164 65.65 -71.96 22.72
CA ILE A 164 64.25 -71.49 22.76
C ILE A 164 64.21 -69.95 22.81
N GLU A 165 65.01 -69.35 23.68
CA GLU A 165 64.95 -67.90 23.88
C GLU A 165 65.48 -67.08 22.69
N PRO A 166 66.59 -67.46 22.04
CA PRO A 166 67.01 -66.86 20.76
C PRO A 166 65.99 -67.04 19.62
N LEU A 167 65.25 -68.16 19.59
CA LEU A 167 64.21 -68.38 18.58
C LEU A 167 62.96 -67.54 18.83
N LYS A 168 62.51 -67.44 20.10
CA LYS A 168 61.43 -66.52 20.51
C LYS A 168 61.78 -65.07 20.24
N GLU A 169 63.03 -64.66 20.56
CA GLU A 169 63.52 -63.32 20.27
C GLU A 169 63.60 -63.07 18.77
N ARG A 170 64.10 -64.04 17.99
CA ARG A 170 64.11 -63.94 16.52
C ARG A 170 62.70 -63.87 15.95
N ARG A 171 61.74 -64.62 16.49
CA ARG A 171 60.32 -64.55 16.13
C ARG A 171 59.73 -63.19 16.49
N ARG A 172 60.05 -62.63 17.66
CA ARG A 172 59.61 -61.29 18.09
C ARG A 172 60.13 -60.21 17.14
N ILE A 173 61.42 -60.21 16.83
CA ILE A 173 62.05 -59.28 15.88
C ILE A 173 61.44 -59.43 14.49
N LEU A 174 61.22 -60.67 14.04
CA LEU A 174 60.57 -60.92 12.76
C LEU A 174 59.14 -60.37 12.78
N LEU A 175 58.29 -60.76 13.73
CA LEU A 175 56.90 -60.28 13.80
C LEU A 175 56.83 -58.75 13.85
N ALA A 176 57.72 -58.11 14.61
CA ALA A 176 57.79 -56.66 14.67
C ALA A 176 58.30 -56.05 13.36
N SER A 177 59.22 -56.70 12.64
CA SER A 177 59.62 -56.31 11.29
C SER A 177 58.49 -56.48 10.27
N LYS A 178 57.67 -57.53 10.37
CA LYS A 178 56.48 -57.72 9.53
C LYS A 178 55.47 -56.59 9.76
N GLU A 179 55.18 -56.32 11.02
CA GLU A 179 54.25 -55.26 11.41
C GLU A 179 54.76 -53.91 10.94
N MET A 180 56.06 -53.65 11.07
CA MET A 180 56.71 -52.44 10.54
C MET A 180 56.49 -52.30 9.03
N HIS A 181 56.77 -53.32 8.22
CA HIS A 181 56.54 -53.23 6.77
C HIS A 181 55.06 -53.08 6.42
N GLN A 182 54.16 -53.73 7.15
CA GLN A 182 52.72 -53.59 6.95
C GLN A 182 52.27 -52.16 7.26
N VAL A 183 52.71 -51.59 8.38
CA VAL A 183 52.38 -50.21 8.74
C VAL A 183 53.02 -49.21 7.77
N THR A 184 54.25 -49.45 7.29
CA THR A 184 54.85 -48.60 6.24
C THR A 184 54.02 -48.61 4.96
N GLN A 185 53.55 -49.78 4.52
CA GLN A 185 52.66 -49.87 3.37
C GLN A 185 51.31 -49.18 3.63
N ASP A 186 50.72 -49.39 4.81
CA ASP A 186 49.47 -48.74 5.19
C ASP A 186 49.63 -47.20 5.19
N LEU A 187 50.78 -46.68 5.67
CA LEU A 187 51.11 -45.25 5.61
C LEU A 187 51.26 -44.74 4.17
N GLU A 188 51.92 -45.49 3.28
CA GLU A 188 52.03 -45.15 1.86
C GLU A 188 50.65 -45.10 1.17
N ASP A 189 49.78 -46.08 1.46
CA ASP A 189 48.42 -46.13 0.94
C ASP A 189 47.59 -44.93 1.43
N GLU A 190 47.74 -44.55 2.71
CA GLU A 190 47.10 -43.35 3.26
C GLU A 190 47.64 -42.06 2.64
N ILE A 191 48.96 -41.95 2.38
CA ILE A 191 49.55 -40.80 1.70
C ILE A 191 48.91 -40.60 0.32
N VAL A 192 48.83 -41.67 -0.48
CA VAL A 192 48.23 -41.59 -1.83
C VAL A 192 46.75 -41.18 -1.73
N TRP A 193 46.01 -41.77 -0.79
CA TRP A 193 44.61 -41.42 -0.60
C TRP A 193 44.42 -39.96 -0.16
N ILE A 194 45.24 -39.47 0.76
CA ILE A 194 45.19 -38.08 1.24
C ILE A 194 45.55 -37.12 0.11
N GLN A 195 46.58 -37.44 -0.70
CA GLN A 195 46.97 -36.63 -1.86
C GLN A 195 45.82 -36.48 -2.86
N ASP A 196 45.15 -37.58 -3.22
CA ASP A 196 44.01 -37.56 -4.14
C ASP A 196 42.85 -36.71 -3.59
N ARG A 197 42.55 -36.80 -2.30
CA ARG A 197 41.47 -36.00 -1.67
C ARG A 197 41.87 -34.55 -1.45
N LEU A 198 43.14 -34.28 -1.21
CA LEU A 198 43.66 -32.93 -1.06
C LEU A 198 43.49 -32.13 -2.36
N LEU A 199 43.66 -32.76 -3.53
CA LEU A 199 43.38 -32.11 -4.82
C LEU A 199 41.92 -31.66 -4.94
N LEU A 200 40.98 -32.47 -4.47
CA LEU A 200 39.56 -32.13 -4.49
C LEU A 200 39.19 -31.07 -3.45
N ALA A 201 39.77 -31.15 -2.24
CA ALA A 201 39.57 -30.15 -1.19
C ALA A 201 40.17 -28.78 -1.57
N SER A 202 41.32 -28.79 -2.25
CA SER A 202 42.04 -27.57 -2.67
C SER A 202 41.46 -26.91 -3.92
N SER A 203 40.44 -27.51 -4.54
CA SER A 203 39.80 -26.92 -5.72
C SER A 203 39.23 -25.53 -5.39
N THR A 204 39.45 -24.58 -6.29
CA THR A 204 38.88 -23.22 -6.24
C THR A 204 37.59 -23.10 -7.05
N GLU A 205 37.04 -24.21 -7.54
CA GLU A 205 35.78 -24.23 -8.27
C GLU A 205 34.62 -24.23 -7.28
N TYR A 206 33.98 -23.06 -7.12
CA TYR A 206 32.86 -22.85 -6.21
C TYR A 206 31.49 -22.82 -6.91
N GLY A 207 31.46 -22.79 -8.25
CA GLY A 207 30.23 -22.66 -9.05
C GLY A 207 30.02 -21.23 -9.55
N THR A 208 29.32 -21.09 -10.69
CA THR A 208 29.09 -19.80 -11.38
C THR A 208 27.67 -19.27 -11.22
N ASN A 209 26.73 -20.10 -10.77
CA ASN A 209 25.34 -19.74 -10.52
C ASN A 209 24.81 -20.43 -9.27
N LEU A 210 23.70 -19.92 -8.71
CA LEU A 210 23.13 -20.42 -7.45
C LEU A 210 22.90 -21.94 -7.46
N GLN A 211 22.38 -22.50 -8.56
CA GLN A 211 22.12 -23.94 -8.67
C GLN A 211 23.41 -24.77 -8.63
N SER A 212 24.46 -24.33 -9.32
CA SER A 212 25.76 -25.01 -9.35
C SER A 212 26.43 -25.00 -7.97
N VAL A 213 26.36 -23.87 -7.25
CA VAL A 213 26.91 -23.75 -5.90
C VAL A 213 26.12 -24.64 -4.93
N GLN A 214 24.78 -24.60 -4.97
CA GLN A 214 23.91 -25.45 -4.15
C GLN A 214 24.16 -26.94 -4.42
N HIS A 215 24.35 -27.32 -5.69
CA HIS A 215 24.71 -28.68 -6.05
C HIS A 215 26.08 -29.08 -5.48
N LEU A 216 27.08 -28.20 -5.51
CA LEU A 216 28.40 -28.46 -4.91
C LEU A 216 28.36 -28.57 -3.39
N ILE A 217 27.50 -27.79 -2.72
CA ILE A 217 27.25 -27.90 -1.27
C ILE A 217 26.57 -29.23 -0.94
N LEU A 218 25.52 -29.59 -1.71
CA LEU A 218 24.78 -30.84 -1.54
C LEU A 218 25.62 -32.07 -1.88
N ASN A 219 26.54 -31.95 -2.84
CA ASN A 219 27.48 -33.01 -3.21
C ASN A 219 28.63 -33.08 -2.19
N HIS A 220 28.26 -33.45 -0.97
CA HIS A 220 29.15 -33.55 0.19
C HIS A 220 30.08 -34.77 0.17
N LYS A 221 30.17 -35.45 -0.97
CA LYS A 221 30.83 -36.76 -1.09
C LYS A 221 32.25 -36.73 -0.54
N VAL A 222 33.02 -35.70 -0.88
CA VAL A 222 34.41 -35.56 -0.42
C VAL A 222 34.49 -35.38 1.10
N ARG A 223 33.61 -34.57 1.70
CA ARG A 223 33.60 -34.37 3.16
C ARG A 223 33.10 -35.61 3.91
N ILE A 224 32.12 -36.35 3.38
CA ILE A 224 31.69 -37.64 3.94
C ILE A 224 32.82 -38.66 3.89
N GLU A 225 33.52 -38.76 2.75
CA GLU A 225 34.65 -39.68 2.59
C GLU A 225 35.80 -39.34 3.55
N ILE A 226 36.12 -38.06 3.72
CA ILE A 226 37.12 -37.60 4.71
C ILE A 226 36.68 -37.89 6.14
N GLN A 227 35.41 -37.69 6.49
CA GLN A 227 34.91 -38.03 7.82
C GLN A 227 34.95 -39.52 8.10
N ALA A 228 34.60 -40.36 7.12
CA ALA A 228 34.65 -41.81 7.24
C ALA A 228 36.08 -42.35 7.36
N GLN A 229 37.05 -41.73 6.67
CA GLN A 229 38.45 -42.15 6.67
C GLN A 229 39.22 -41.75 7.94
N ARG A 230 38.67 -40.85 8.76
CA ARG A 230 39.29 -40.39 10.02
C ARG A 230 39.72 -41.54 10.92
N GLY A 231 38.82 -42.49 11.20
CA GLY A 231 39.11 -43.60 12.10
C GLY A 231 40.24 -44.50 11.59
N ARG A 232 40.36 -44.66 10.26
CA ARG A 232 41.41 -45.47 9.64
C ARG A 232 42.78 -44.77 9.73
N VAL A 233 42.83 -43.46 9.48
CA VAL A 233 44.08 -42.68 9.62
C VAL A 233 44.55 -42.67 11.07
N GLU A 234 43.63 -42.47 12.03
CA GLU A 234 43.94 -42.52 13.46
C GLU A 234 44.48 -43.91 13.86
N GLU A 235 43.84 -45.00 13.41
CA GLU A 235 44.29 -46.37 13.67
C GLU A 235 45.69 -46.65 13.10
N VAL A 236 45.97 -46.26 11.85
CA VAL A 236 47.29 -46.46 11.21
C VAL A 236 48.37 -45.67 11.94
N LEU A 237 48.09 -44.44 12.39
CA LEU A 237 49.00 -43.63 13.18
C LEU A 237 49.26 -44.24 14.57
N GLU A 238 48.23 -44.74 15.26
CA GLU A 238 48.37 -45.44 16.55
C GLU A 238 49.23 -46.71 16.40
N ARG A 239 49.01 -47.50 15.34
CA ARG A 239 49.83 -48.67 15.03
C ARG A 239 51.28 -48.28 14.71
N ALA A 240 51.51 -47.20 13.97
CA ALA A 240 52.85 -46.68 13.70
C ALA A 240 53.58 -46.25 14.98
N GLU A 241 52.89 -45.59 15.91
CA GLU A 241 53.44 -45.21 17.21
C GLU A 241 53.75 -46.44 18.09
N ALA A 242 52.87 -47.44 18.11
CA ALA A 242 53.09 -48.68 18.85
C ALA A 242 54.31 -49.47 18.33
N VAL A 243 54.49 -49.51 17.00
CA VAL A 243 55.68 -50.12 16.38
C VAL A 243 56.93 -49.26 16.60
N ALA A 244 56.79 -47.92 16.56
CA ALA A 244 57.85 -46.95 16.87
C ALA A 244 58.51 -47.21 18.25
N ALA A 245 57.72 -47.62 19.24
CA ALA A 245 58.19 -47.91 20.59
C ALA A 245 59.10 -49.16 20.71
N LEU A 246 59.17 -50.03 19.69
CA LEU A 246 59.89 -51.30 19.74
C LEU A 246 61.41 -51.19 19.43
N GLN A 247 61.93 -50.00 19.09
CA GLN A 247 63.36 -49.69 18.86
C GLN A 247 64.11 -50.64 17.89
N ILE A 248 63.51 -50.93 16.73
CA ILE A 248 64.08 -51.79 15.67
C ILE A 248 64.97 -50.94 14.72
N PRO A 249 65.88 -51.46 13.89
CA PRO A 249 66.51 -50.65 12.83
C PRO A 249 65.45 -50.13 11.83
N GLU A 250 65.63 -48.92 11.27
CA GLU A 250 64.71 -48.23 10.32
C GLU A 250 63.52 -47.45 10.93
N MET A 251 63.45 -47.26 12.26
CA MET A 251 62.34 -46.49 12.89
C MET A 251 62.22 -45.03 12.43
N GLU A 252 63.32 -44.39 12.03
CA GLU A 252 63.29 -42.99 11.62
C GLU A 252 62.44 -42.80 10.36
N LEU A 253 62.52 -43.72 9.40
CA LEU A 253 61.70 -43.67 8.17
C LEU A 253 60.21 -43.87 8.48
N LEU A 254 59.88 -44.80 9.39
CA LEU A 254 58.51 -45.02 9.85
C LEU A 254 57.96 -43.78 10.58
N ARG A 255 58.78 -43.17 11.45
CA ARG A 255 58.43 -41.96 12.20
C ARG A 255 58.24 -40.75 11.28
N GLU A 256 59.11 -40.60 10.28
CA GLU A 256 58.98 -39.58 9.24
C GLU A 256 57.72 -39.79 8.40
N GLY A 257 57.41 -41.03 7.98
CA GLY A 257 56.19 -41.36 7.25
C GLY A 257 54.91 -41.08 8.04
N ALA A 258 54.86 -41.48 9.33
CA ALA A 258 53.74 -41.18 10.22
C ALA A 258 53.60 -39.67 10.48
N GLY A 259 54.72 -38.95 10.64
CA GLY A 259 54.74 -37.49 10.72
C GLY A 259 54.19 -36.83 9.46
N HIS A 260 54.55 -37.34 8.28
CA HIS A 260 54.07 -36.84 7.00
C HIS A 260 52.56 -37.05 6.82
N VAL A 261 52.06 -38.26 7.12
CA VAL A 261 50.60 -38.55 7.11
C VAL A 261 49.86 -37.61 8.04
N ARG A 262 50.34 -37.40 9.27
CA ARG A 262 49.72 -36.48 10.24
C ARG A 262 49.64 -35.05 9.70
N GLN A 263 50.75 -34.54 9.15
CA GLN A 263 50.79 -33.20 8.58
C GLN A 263 49.85 -33.07 7.38
N MET A 264 49.87 -34.02 6.45
CA MET A 264 49.00 -34.00 5.28
C MET A 264 47.52 -34.11 5.65
N TRP A 265 47.20 -34.92 6.66
CA TRP A 265 45.85 -35.05 7.19
C TRP A 265 45.35 -33.75 7.82
N GLU A 266 46.18 -33.07 8.62
CA GLU A 266 45.85 -31.76 9.19
C GLU A 266 45.60 -30.72 8.09
N VAL A 267 46.47 -30.66 7.08
CA VAL A 267 46.28 -29.78 5.91
C VAL A 267 44.97 -30.10 5.19
N LEU A 268 44.66 -31.38 4.98
CA LEU A 268 43.40 -31.80 4.35
C LEU A 268 42.17 -31.36 5.15
N GLN A 269 42.21 -31.45 6.50
CA GLN A 269 41.11 -30.98 7.36
C GLN A 269 40.93 -29.46 7.25
N VAL A 270 42.01 -28.70 7.32
CA VAL A 270 41.96 -27.24 7.17
C VAL A 270 41.42 -26.86 5.80
N GLU A 271 41.84 -27.55 4.74
CA GLU A 271 41.44 -27.21 3.38
C GLU A 271 39.96 -27.56 3.10
N ILE A 272 39.43 -28.66 3.66
CA ILE A 272 38.01 -29.00 3.52
C ILE A 272 37.12 -28.04 4.33
N GLU A 273 37.57 -27.60 5.51
CA GLU A 273 36.89 -26.58 6.31
C GLU A 273 36.88 -25.24 5.57
N ARG A 274 38.04 -24.81 5.06
CA ARG A 274 38.17 -23.60 4.21
C ARG A 274 37.25 -23.68 3.01
N ARG A 275 37.22 -24.80 2.28
CA ARG A 275 36.34 -24.99 1.12
C ARG A 275 34.87 -24.94 1.52
N THR A 276 34.48 -25.48 2.67
CA THR A 276 33.10 -25.43 3.17
C THR A 276 32.69 -23.98 3.44
N VAL A 277 33.49 -23.23 4.21
CA VAL A 277 33.22 -21.82 4.51
C VAL A 277 33.14 -20.98 3.24
N MET A 278 34.03 -21.22 2.27
CA MET A 278 34.01 -20.51 1.00
C MET A 278 32.80 -20.86 0.13
N LEU A 279 32.38 -22.13 0.09
CA LEU A 279 31.16 -22.54 -0.62
C LEU A 279 29.92 -21.88 0.00
N ASP A 280 29.83 -21.85 1.33
CA ASP A 280 28.74 -21.17 2.04
C ASP A 280 28.76 -19.67 1.74
N ALA A 281 29.92 -19.01 1.79
CA ALA A 281 30.06 -17.60 1.44
C ALA A 281 29.56 -17.32 0.01
N VAL A 282 30.09 -18.05 -0.99
CA VAL A 282 29.67 -17.91 -2.40
C VAL A 282 28.18 -18.18 -2.58
N ASN A 283 27.60 -19.14 -1.86
CA ASN A 283 26.15 -19.40 -1.91
C ASN A 283 25.34 -18.21 -1.39
N HIS A 284 25.72 -17.61 -0.26
CA HIS A 284 25.07 -16.41 0.25
C HIS A 284 25.19 -15.24 -0.73
N ALA A 285 26.36 -15.03 -1.33
CA ALA A 285 26.55 -13.99 -2.35
C ALA A 285 25.67 -14.23 -3.59
N GLN A 286 25.58 -15.47 -4.10
CA GLN A 286 24.74 -15.80 -5.24
C GLN A 286 23.24 -15.65 -4.94
N GLN A 287 22.80 -15.97 -3.73
CA GLN A 287 21.43 -15.72 -3.28
C GLN A 287 21.14 -14.22 -3.26
N TYR A 288 22.04 -13.43 -2.67
CA TYR A 288 21.94 -11.98 -2.67
C TYR A 288 21.87 -11.41 -4.09
N HIS A 289 22.80 -11.76 -4.98
CA HIS A 289 22.82 -11.27 -6.37
C HIS A 289 21.53 -11.62 -7.12
N THR A 290 20.98 -12.81 -6.90
CA THR A 290 19.71 -13.24 -7.52
C THR A 290 18.54 -12.40 -7.01
N GLN A 291 18.47 -12.13 -5.71
CA GLN A 291 17.41 -11.28 -5.13
C GLN A 291 17.58 -9.81 -5.52
N ALA A 292 18.82 -9.31 -5.52
CA ALA A 292 19.20 -7.98 -5.96
C ALA A 292 18.83 -7.73 -7.43
N ALA A 293 19.13 -8.67 -8.33
CA ALA A 293 18.75 -8.56 -9.74
C ALA A 293 17.23 -8.51 -9.96
N LYS A 294 16.46 -9.29 -9.17
CA LYS A 294 14.99 -9.19 -9.19
C LYS A 294 14.51 -7.82 -8.72
N ALA A 295 15.13 -7.28 -7.67
CA ALA A 295 14.79 -5.95 -7.17
C ALA A 295 15.15 -4.84 -8.16
N GLU A 296 16.33 -4.89 -8.77
CA GLU A 296 16.75 -3.94 -9.81
C GLU A 296 15.81 -3.97 -11.01
N SER A 297 15.44 -5.17 -11.49
CA SER A 297 14.51 -5.32 -12.61
C SER A 297 13.13 -4.75 -12.27
N TRP A 298 12.62 -5.00 -11.05
CA TRP A 298 11.34 -4.49 -10.62
C TRP A 298 11.37 -2.96 -10.49
N LEU A 299 12.36 -2.40 -9.79
CA LEU A 299 12.53 -0.96 -9.61
C LEU A 299 12.68 -0.22 -10.94
N SER A 300 13.49 -0.77 -11.85
CA SER A 300 13.70 -0.18 -13.18
C SER A 300 12.45 -0.27 -14.04
N GLY A 301 11.71 -1.38 -13.96
CA GLY A 301 10.43 -1.56 -14.63
C GLY A 301 9.39 -0.54 -14.17
N GLN A 302 9.20 -0.39 -12.85
CA GLN A 302 8.28 0.61 -12.29
C GLN A 302 8.70 2.04 -12.64
N LYS A 303 9.99 2.34 -12.60
CA LYS A 303 10.51 3.66 -12.99
C LYS A 303 10.19 3.99 -14.45
N LEU A 304 10.37 3.03 -15.36
CA LEU A 304 10.02 3.19 -16.76
C LEU A 304 8.52 3.40 -16.96
N GLN A 305 7.70 2.65 -16.23
CA GLN A 305 6.24 2.82 -16.25
C GLN A 305 5.85 4.24 -15.84
N VAL A 306 6.35 4.74 -14.70
CA VAL A 306 6.04 6.09 -14.20
C VAL A 306 6.45 7.17 -15.20
N LEU A 307 7.56 6.99 -15.91
CA LEU A 307 8.07 7.91 -16.93
C LEU A 307 7.23 7.93 -18.22
N ASN A 308 6.60 6.81 -18.59
CA ASN A 308 5.91 6.65 -19.87
C ASN A 308 4.40 6.96 -19.81
N GLU A 309 3.82 7.06 -18.63
CA GLU A 309 2.37 7.21 -18.49
C GLU A 309 1.88 8.65 -18.76
N GLU A 310 0.68 8.72 -19.34
CA GLU A 310 0.08 9.92 -19.90
C GLU A 310 -0.52 10.86 -18.83
N LYS A 311 -0.76 12.11 -19.23
CA LYS A 311 -1.47 13.12 -18.42
C LYS A 311 -2.98 12.94 -18.55
N GLY A 312 -3.73 13.28 -17.50
CA GLY A 312 -5.17 13.41 -17.58
C GLY A 312 -5.57 14.60 -18.46
N ASN A 313 -6.68 14.47 -19.19
CA ASN A 313 -7.19 15.51 -20.10
C ASN A 313 -8.42 16.23 -19.53
N ASP A 314 -9.04 15.66 -18.50
CA ASP A 314 -10.22 16.17 -17.82
C ASP A 314 -10.21 15.76 -16.34
N GLU A 315 -11.17 16.27 -15.55
CA GLU A 315 -11.29 15.98 -14.13
C GLU A 315 -11.39 14.47 -13.85
N ALA A 316 -12.21 13.73 -14.61
CA ALA A 316 -12.50 12.32 -14.38
C ALA A 316 -11.31 11.41 -14.71
N SER A 317 -10.65 11.64 -15.83
CA SER A 317 -9.44 10.92 -16.26
C SER A 317 -8.28 11.21 -15.32
N THR A 318 -8.10 12.47 -14.88
CA THR A 318 -7.08 12.84 -13.90
C THR A 318 -7.33 12.18 -12.56
N LEU A 319 -8.58 12.15 -12.08
CA LEU A 319 -8.95 11.46 -10.84
C LEU A 319 -8.71 9.94 -10.92
N ARG A 320 -9.00 9.31 -12.07
CA ARG A 320 -8.68 7.89 -12.29
C ARG A 320 -7.17 7.65 -12.20
N LEU A 321 -6.37 8.46 -12.91
CA LEU A 321 -4.91 8.36 -12.89
C LEU A 321 -4.34 8.62 -11.48
N LEU A 322 -4.93 9.55 -10.73
CA LEU A 322 -4.52 9.79 -9.34
C LEU A 322 -4.80 8.58 -8.44
N LYS A 323 -5.94 7.90 -8.61
CA LYS A 323 -6.24 6.65 -7.89
C LYS A 323 -5.25 5.54 -8.23
N GLU A 324 -4.91 5.39 -9.51
CA GLU A 324 -3.89 4.44 -9.98
C GLU A 324 -2.51 4.79 -9.38
N GLN A 325 -2.18 6.08 -9.32
CA GLN A 325 -0.93 6.57 -8.74
C GLN A 325 -0.84 6.29 -7.24
N LEU A 326 -1.92 6.47 -6.47
CA LEU A 326 -1.96 6.15 -5.03
C LEU A 326 -1.79 4.65 -4.78
N ALA A 327 -2.37 3.80 -5.63
CA ALA A 327 -2.16 2.34 -5.55
C ALA A 327 -0.71 1.96 -5.86
N LEU A 328 -0.09 2.63 -6.84
CA LEU A 328 1.33 2.46 -7.16
C LEU A 328 2.22 2.94 -6.00
N GLU A 329 1.94 4.10 -5.41
CA GLU A 329 2.66 4.63 -4.24
C GLU A 329 2.65 3.63 -3.08
N GLN A 330 1.49 3.06 -2.75
CA GLN A 330 1.40 2.01 -1.72
C GLN A 330 2.22 0.77 -2.08
N THR A 331 2.24 0.37 -3.36
CA THR A 331 3.03 -0.78 -3.83
C THR A 331 4.53 -0.51 -3.68
N VAL A 332 4.99 0.72 -3.99
CA VAL A 332 6.38 1.14 -3.81
C VAL A 332 6.74 1.28 -2.33
N GLU A 333 5.82 1.74 -1.47
CA GLU A 333 6.03 1.80 -0.03
C GLU A 333 6.21 0.39 0.55
N ASN A 334 5.33 -0.55 0.19
CA ASN A 334 5.43 -1.94 0.63
C ASN A 334 6.75 -2.60 0.19
N TYR A 335 7.31 -2.17 -0.95
CA TYR A 335 8.59 -2.68 -1.44
C TYR A 335 9.79 -2.29 -0.56
N ALA A 336 9.64 -1.31 0.34
CA ALA A 336 10.66 -0.94 1.32
C ALA A 336 11.14 -2.14 2.15
N GLU A 337 10.25 -3.07 2.48
CA GLU A 337 10.58 -4.28 3.24
C GLU A 337 11.60 -5.17 2.50
N THR A 338 11.45 -5.29 1.18
CA THR A 338 12.36 -6.07 0.34
C THR A 338 13.73 -5.42 0.26
N VAL A 339 13.79 -4.10 0.05
CA VAL A 339 15.05 -3.33 0.03
C VAL A 339 15.75 -3.37 1.39
N SER A 340 14.98 -3.29 2.48
CA SER A 340 15.49 -3.39 3.85
C SER A 340 16.07 -4.78 4.16
N SER A 341 15.39 -5.84 3.71
CA SER A 341 15.89 -7.22 3.83
C SER A 341 17.21 -7.41 3.09
N LEU A 342 17.31 -6.93 1.84
CA LEU A 342 18.55 -6.96 1.06
C LEU A 342 19.67 -6.16 1.75
N SER A 343 19.36 -4.97 2.26
CA SER A 343 20.29 -4.15 3.02
C SER A 343 20.80 -4.86 4.28
N GLN A 344 19.93 -5.59 4.98
CA GLN A 344 20.32 -6.38 6.15
C GLN A 344 21.23 -7.54 5.77
N GLN A 345 20.93 -8.25 4.67
CA GLN A 345 21.80 -9.31 4.15
C GLN A 345 23.18 -8.77 3.77
N CYS A 346 23.23 -7.62 3.06
CA CYS A 346 24.47 -6.91 2.73
C CYS A 346 25.30 -6.60 3.98
N ARG A 347 24.68 -6.03 5.03
CA ARG A 347 25.37 -5.71 6.29
C ARG A 347 25.93 -6.95 6.99
N ARG A 348 25.17 -8.04 7.08
CA ARG A 348 25.66 -9.29 7.67
C ARG A 348 26.87 -9.84 6.91
N MET A 349 26.86 -9.81 5.57
CA MET A 349 28.00 -10.26 4.77
C MET A 349 29.24 -9.38 4.96
N LEU A 350 29.07 -8.07 5.17
CA LEU A 350 30.15 -7.16 5.54
C LEU A 350 30.73 -7.47 6.91
N GLU A 351 29.89 -7.69 7.92
CA GLU A 351 30.30 -8.04 9.30
C GLU A 351 31.08 -9.35 9.35
N MET A 352 30.75 -10.31 8.48
CA MET A 352 31.46 -11.59 8.34
C MET A 352 32.75 -11.50 7.51
N GLY A 353 33.11 -10.32 6.97
CA GLY A 353 34.31 -10.15 6.15
C GLY A 353 34.26 -10.89 4.81
N HIS A 354 33.09 -10.95 4.18
CA HIS A 354 32.88 -11.69 2.92
C HIS A 354 33.81 -11.18 1.79
N PRO A 355 34.42 -12.07 0.96
CA PRO A 355 35.32 -11.68 -0.13
C PRO A 355 34.70 -10.68 -1.14
N ASP A 356 33.44 -10.90 -1.52
CA ASP A 356 32.70 -10.05 -2.48
C ASP A 356 32.02 -8.83 -1.83
N SER A 357 32.36 -8.52 -0.58
CA SER A 357 31.70 -7.46 0.21
C SER A 357 31.67 -6.10 -0.48
N GLU A 358 32.74 -5.71 -1.18
CA GLU A 358 32.82 -4.45 -1.91
C GLU A 358 31.79 -4.39 -3.07
N GLN A 359 31.70 -5.47 -3.85
CA GLN A 359 30.77 -5.56 -4.99
C GLN A 359 29.31 -5.59 -4.50
N ILE A 360 29.03 -6.37 -3.46
CA ILE A 360 27.72 -6.47 -2.82
C ILE A 360 27.28 -5.09 -2.30
N THR A 361 28.18 -4.35 -1.64
CA THR A 361 27.91 -3.01 -1.12
C THR A 361 27.63 -2.02 -2.24
N LYS A 362 28.43 -2.05 -3.32
CA LYS A 362 28.19 -1.22 -4.52
C LYS A 362 26.82 -1.48 -5.13
N GLN A 363 26.43 -2.76 -5.21
CA GLN A 363 25.13 -3.15 -5.73
C GLN A 363 23.99 -2.71 -4.81
N GLN A 364 24.12 -2.88 -3.49
CA GLN A 364 23.11 -2.41 -2.53
C GLN A 364 22.90 -0.90 -2.65
N ALA A 365 24.00 -0.13 -2.69
CA ALA A 365 23.93 1.32 -2.87
C ALA A 365 23.28 1.73 -4.20
N HIS A 366 23.40 0.91 -5.25
CA HIS A 366 22.69 1.14 -6.50
C HIS A 366 21.18 0.92 -6.35
N ILE A 367 20.76 -0.18 -5.73
CA ILE A 367 19.35 -0.49 -5.41
C ILE A 367 18.72 0.61 -4.55
N ASP A 368 19.42 1.06 -3.51
CA ASP A 368 18.93 2.12 -2.63
C ASP A 368 18.69 3.42 -3.40
N ARG A 369 19.60 3.80 -4.30
CA ARG A 369 19.44 4.97 -5.18
C ARG A 369 18.28 4.81 -6.16
N LEU A 370 18.10 3.61 -6.73
CA LEU A 370 16.96 3.33 -7.62
C LEU A 370 15.64 3.44 -6.87
N TYR A 371 15.57 2.92 -5.65
CA TYR A 371 14.39 2.98 -4.80
C TYR A 371 14.02 4.42 -4.42
N VAL A 372 14.98 5.19 -3.90
CA VAL A 372 14.75 6.62 -3.58
C VAL A 372 14.34 7.39 -4.82
N SER A 373 15.04 7.20 -5.95
CA SER A 373 14.67 7.86 -7.21
C SER A 373 13.26 7.48 -7.68
N LEU A 374 12.83 6.24 -7.50
CA LEU A 374 11.47 5.82 -7.84
C LEU A 374 10.43 6.48 -6.92
N LYS A 375 10.67 6.52 -5.60
CA LYS A 375 9.78 7.23 -4.65
C LYS A 375 9.64 8.70 -5.03
N ASP A 376 10.75 9.38 -5.32
CA ASP A 376 10.74 10.79 -5.71
C ASP A 376 9.92 11.01 -6.99
N LEU A 377 10.08 10.14 -8.00
CA LEU A 377 9.30 10.21 -9.25
C LEU A 377 7.81 9.97 -9.01
N VAL A 378 7.46 9.00 -8.17
CA VAL A 378 6.07 8.69 -7.81
C VAL A 378 5.42 9.87 -7.08
N GLU A 379 6.12 10.47 -6.12
CA GLU A 379 5.63 11.63 -5.38
C GLU A 379 5.49 12.86 -6.30
N GLN A 380 6.52 13.19 -7.09
CA GLN A 380 6.46 14.30 -8.06
C GLN A 380 5.28 14.17 -9.02
N ARG A 381 5.01 12.94 -9.48
CA ARG A 381 3.89 12.69 -10.36
C ARG A 381 2.55 12.82 -9.65
N LYS A 382 2.44 12.33 -8.42
CA LYS A 382 1.25 12.49 -7.59
C LYS A 382 0.94 13.97 -7.39
N THR A 383 1.90 14.77 -6.94
CA THR A 383 1.73 16.23 -6.78
C THR A 383 1.24 16.88 -8.07
N LYS A 384 1.81 16.50 -9.22
CA LYS A 384 1.40 17.02 -10.52
C LYS A 384 -0.03 16.63 -10.91
N LEU A 385 -0.43 15.38 -10.66
CA LEU A 385 -1.79 14.91 -10.92
C LEU A 385 -2.80 15.58 -9.97
N GLU A 386 -2.43 15.79 -8.69
CA GLU A 386 -3.25 16.52 -7.72
C GLU A 386 -3.44 17.98 -8.16
N GLN A 387 -2.37 18.67 -8.57
CA GLN A 387 -2.43 20.02 -9.11
C GLN A 387 -3.36 20.08 -10.34
N GLN A 388 -3.16 19.18 -11.31
CA GLN A 388 -4.04 19.10 -12.48
C GLN A 388 -5.51 18.84 -12.10
N TYR A 389 -5.76 17.94 -11.16
CA TYR A 389 -7.11 17.63 -10.68
C TYR A 389 -7.78 18.86 -10.07
N TRP A 390 -7.08 19.55 -9.16
CA TRP A 390 -7.59 20.76 -8.52
C TRP A 390 -7.84 21.89 -9.50
N LEU A 391 -6.99 22.04 -10.52
CA LEU A 391 -7.21 23.02 -11.58
C LEU A 391 -8.49 22.74 -12.39
N TYR A 392 -8.75 21.48 -12.75
CA TYR A 392 -10.00 21.12 -13.44
C TYR A 392 -11.23 21.31 -12.56
N GLN A 393 -11.12 20.93 -11.28
CA GLN A 393 -12.18 21.13 -10.30
C GLN A 393 -12.50 22.62 -10.13
N LEU A 394 -11.49 23.47 -9.95
CA LEU A 394 -11.66 24.92 -9.87
C LEU A 394 -12.29 25.48 -11.15
N LYS A 395 -11.76 25.10 -12.31
CA LYS A 395 -12.28 25.55 -13.61
C LYS A 395 -13.77 25.26 -13.75
N ARG A 396 -14.21 24.05 -13.37
CA ARG A 396 -15.63 23.66 -13.38
C ARG A 396 -16.47 24.54 -12.46
N GLU A 397 -16.00 24.81 -11.24
CA GLU A 397 -16.72 25.65 -10.27
C GLU A 397 -16.80 27.11 -10.74
N VAL A 398 -15.72 27.64 -11.32
CA VAL A 398 -15.68 28.98 -11.93
C VAL A 398 -16.68 29.07 -13.08
N GLU A 399 -16.61 28.17 -14.07
CA GLU A 399 -17.52 28.17 -15.23
C GLU A 399 -18.99 28.01 -14.82
N ALA A 400 -19.27 27.18 -13.80
CA ALA A 400 -20.62 27.02 -13.26
C ALA A 400 -21.12 28.30 -12.59
N LEU A 401 -20.26 28.99 -11.84
CA LEU A 401 -20.63 30.23 -11.16
C LEU A 401 -20.77 31.40 -12.15
N GLU A 402 -19.87 31.55 -13.11
CA GLU A 402 -19.98 32.54 -14.18
C GLU A 402 -21.30 32.38 -14.94
N LYS A 403 -21.64 31.14 -15.34
CA LYS A 403 -22.92 30.86 -16.00
C LYS A 403 -24.11 31.26 -15.11
N TRP A 404 -24.06 30.92 -13.82
CA TRP A 404 -25.11 31.29 -12.88
C TRP A 404 -25.22 32.82 -12.71
N ILE A 405 -24.09 33.54 -12.66
CA ILE A 405 -24.07 35.01 -12.62
C ILE A 405 -24.74 35.56 -13.88
N SER A 406 -24.37 35.10 -15.07
CA SER A 406 -24.99 35.55 -16.32
C SER A 406 -26.52 35.29 -16.38
N GLU A 407 -26.98 34.16 -15.85
CA GLU A 407 -28.42 33.87 -15.73
C GLU A 407 -29.13 34.87 -14.79
N ARG A 408 -28.45 35.32 -13.72
CA ARG A 408 -28.99 36.31 -12.76
C ARG A 408 -28.92 37.73 -13.30
N GLU A 409 -27.87 38.07 -14.04
CA GLU A 409 -27.72 39.35 -14.74
C GLU A 409 -28.88 39.59 -15.69
N ALA A 410 -29.29 38.56 -16.46
CA ALA A 410 -30.43 38.65 -17.37
C ALA A 410 -31.75 39.02 -16.67
N ILE A 411 -31.92 38.62 -15.40
CA ILE A 411 -33.09 38.98 -14.58
C ILE A 411 -32.93 40.40 -14.03
N ALA A 412 -31.75 40.74 -13.54
CA ALA A 412 -31.43 42.07 -12.98
C ALA A 412 -31.50 43.18 -14.05
N SER A 413 -31.20 42.87 -15.31
CA SER A 413 -31.25 43.81 -16.44
C SER A 413 -32.66 44.16 -16.93
N SER A 414 -33.72 43.61 -16.33
CA SER A 414 -35.10 43.92 -16.73
C SER A 414 -35.41 45.42 -16.59
N THR A 415 -35.90 46.03 -17.66
CA THR A 415 -36.26 47.46 -17.72
C THR A 415 -37.70 47.75 -17.30
N GLU A 416 -38.45 46.75 -16.82
CA GLU A 416 -39.87 46.91 -16.47
C GLU A 416 -40.05 47.74 -15.20
N LEU A 417 -40.64 48.94 -15.29
CA LEU A 417 -40.82 49.84 -14.14
C LEU A 417 -42.23 49.81 -13.55
N GLY A 418 -43.09 48.90 -14.00
CA GLY A 418 -44.51 48.79 -13.62
C GLY A 418 -45.41 49.92 -14.15
N GLN A 419 -46.69 49.62 -14.27
CA GLN A 419 -47.68 50.46 -14.95
C GLN A 419 -48.55 51.27 -13.99
N ASP A 420 -48.67 50.80 -12.75
CA ASP A 420 -49.43 51.44 -11.66
C ASP A 420 -48.77 51.11 -10.31
N LEU A 421 -49.30 51.71 -9.24
CA LEU A 421 -48.75 51.57 -7.88
C LEU A 421 -48.74 50.11 -7.40
N GLU A 422 -49.79 49.33 -7.69
CA GLU A 422 -49.90 47.94 -7.25
C GLU A 422 -48.85 47.07 -7.96
N HIS A 423 -48.73 47.22 -9.28
CA HIS A 423 -47.76 46.51 -10.09
C HIS A 423 -46.32 46.85 -9.66
N VAL A 424 -45.98 48.12 -9.45
CA VAL A 424 -44.63 48.49 -8.97
C VAL A 424 -44.34 47.94 -7.58
N THR A 425 -45.33 47.95 -6.68
CA THR A 425 -45.17 47.38 -5.34
C THR A 425 -44.92 45.88 -5.41
N ALA A 426 -45.63 45.16 -6.28
CA ALA A 426 -45.40 43.74 -6.53
C ALA A 426 -44.00 43.47 -7.12
N LEU A 427 -43.57 44.26 -8.11
CA LEU A 427 -42.23 44.17 -8.70
C LEU A 427 -41.13 44.45 -7.68
N GLN A 428 -41.26 45.47 -6.84
CA GLN A 428 -40.30 45.76 -5.76
C GLN A 428 -40.19 44.62 -4.76
N SER A 429 -41.32 44.08 -4.31
CA SER A 429 -41.35 42.96 -3.36
C SER A 429 -40.66 41.73 -3.95
N SER A 430 -41.02 41.37 -5.18
CA SER A 430 -40.42 40.27 -5.93
C SER A 430 -38.91 40.47 -6.14
N PHE A 431 -38.50 41.67 -6.54
CA PHE A 431 -37.10 41.99 -6.80
C PHE A 431 -36.26 42.04 -5.50
N THR A 432 -36.82 42.51 -4.40
CA THR A 432 -36.17 42.50 -3.08
C THR A 432 -35.91 41.06 -2.63
N LYS A 433 -36.89 40.17 -2.81
CA LYS A 433 -36.71 38.74 -2.55
C LYS A 433 -35.64 38.14 -3.44
N PHE A 434 -35.71 38.39 -4.76
CA PHE A 434 -34.67 37.96 -5.70
C PHE A 434 -33.28 38.45 -5.29
N SER A 435 -33.16 39.71 -4.89
CA SER A 435 -31.88 40.33 -4.54
C SER A 435 -31.26 39.75 -3.28
N THR A 436 -32.06 39.58 -2.23
CA THR A 436 -31.62 38.96 -0.98
C THR A 436 -31.22 37.50 -1.17
N GLU A 437 -32.00 36.71 -1.92
CA GLU A 437 -31.66 35.32 -2.25
C GLU A 437 -30.39 35.21 -3.09
N THR A 438 -30.28 36.02 -4.14
CA THR A 438 -29.12 36.03 -5.05
C THR A 438 -27.85 36.42 -4.30
N ARG A 439 -27.90 37.46 -3.45
CA ARG A 439 -26.76 37.87 -2.62
C ARG A 439 -26.33 36.76 -1.65
N ALA A 440 -27.29 36.09 -1.00
CA ALA A 440 -26.98 35.03 -0.04
C ALA A 440 -26.33 33.81 -0.70
N VAL A 441 -26.88 33.34 -1.84
CA VAL A 441 -26.36 32.17 -2.56
C VAL A 441 -25.04 32.50 -3.26
N GLY A 442 -25.00 33.63 -3.98
CA GLY A 442 -23.82 34.06 -4.74
C GLY A 442 -22.63 34.33 -3.84
N GLN A 443 -22.81 35.01 -2.70
CA GLN A 443 -21.71 35.25 -1.75
C GLN A 443 -21.13 33.94 -1.23
N LYS A 444 -21.97 32.97 -0.85
CA LYS A 444 -21.50 31.67 -0.36
C LYS A 444 -20.70 30.90 -1.41
N GLN A 445 -21.15 30.92 -2.67
CA GLN A 445 -20.44 30.27 -3.77
C GLN A 445 -19.12 31.00 -4.08
N MET A 446 -19.15 32.33 -4.11
CA MET A 446 -17.97 33.16 -4.31
C MET A 446 -16.91 32.91 -3.22
N ASP A 447 -17.31 32.87 -1.95
CA ASP A 447 -16.42 32.56 -0.83
C ASP A 447 -15.80 31.17 -0.96
N SER A 448 -16.58 30.18 -1.42
CA SER A 448 -16.10 28.82 -1.66
C SER A 448 -15.05 28.75 -2.76
N VAL A 449 -15.29 29.41 -3.91
CA VAL A 449 -14.34 29.45 -5.02
C VAL A 449 -13.10 30.25 -4.64
N ASN A 450 -13.26 31.43 -4.04
CA ASN A 450 -12.14 32.25 -3.56
C ASN A 450 -11.28 31.51 -2.53
N LYS A 451 -11.89 30.72 -1.64
CA LYS A 451 -11.16 29.87 -0.71
C LYS A 451 -10.33 28.80 -1.44
N MET A 452 -10.94 28.09 -2.40
CA MET A 452 -10.23 27.08 -3.20
C MET A 452 -9.05 27.70 -3.96
N VAL A 453 -9.24 28.88 -4.55
CA VAL A 453 -8.16 29.64 -5.20
C VAL A 453 -7.03 29.97 -4.23
N ASN A 454 -7.35 30.53 -3.07
CA ASN A 454 -6.33 30.91 -2.09
C ASN A 454 -5.56 29.69 -1.60
N GLU A 455 -6.23 28.57 -1.30
CA GLU A 455 -5.58 27.32 -0.89
C GLU A 455 -4.63 26.78 -1.98
N MET A 456 -5.02 26.87 -3.26
CA MET A 456 -4.15 26.46 -4.37
C MET A 456 -2.94 27.39 -4.51
N ILE A 457 -3.11 28.71 -4.36
CA ILE A 457 -2.01 29.68 -4.42
C ILE A 457 -1.05 29.49 -3.23
N ASP A 458 -1.57 29.29 -2.02
CA ASP A 458 -0.78 29.06 -0.81
C ASP A 458 0.05 27.78 -0.93
N CYS A 459 -0.48 26.75 -1.60
CA CYS A 459 0.24 25.52 -1.95
C CYS A 459 1.25 25.69 -3.11
N SER A 460 1.50 26.90 -3.59
CA SER A 460 2.42 27.21 -4.70
C SER A 460 2.11 26.42 -5.99
N HIS A 461 0.84 26.36 -6.37
CA HIS A 461 0.39 25.68 -7.59
C HIS A 461 1.11 26.21 -8.84
N SER A 462 1.42 25.32 -9.81
CA SER A 462 2.15 25.67 -11.04
C SER A 462 1.48 26.80 -11.84
N ASP A 463 0.16 26.77 -11.90
CA ASP A 463 -0.67 27.70 -12.67
C ASP A 463 -1.28 28.84 -11.81
N ALA A 464 -0.59 29.24 -10.73
CA ALA A 464 -1.10 30.26 -9.80
C ALA A 464 -1.49 31.59 -10.48
N ALA A 465 -0.78 31.99 -11.53
CA ALA A 465 -1.11 33.20 -12.29
C ALA A 465 -2.48 33.10 -12.99
N THR A 466 -2.72 32.01 -13.72
CA THR A 466 -4.00 31.75 -14.40
C THR A 466 -5.15 31.60 -13.39
N ILE A 467 -4.89 30.96 -12.26
CA ILE A 467 -5.86 30.82 -11.16
C ILE A 467 -6.25 32.20 -10.60
N ALA A 468 -5.28 33.10 -10.42
CA ALA A 468 -5.54 34.46 -9.96
C ALA A 468 -6.35 35.26 -11.01
N GLU A 469 -6.04 35.13 -12.30
CA GLU A 469 -6.81 35.75 -13.38
C GLU A 469 -8.28 35.30 -13.37
N TRP A 470 -8.55 34.00 -13.19
CA TRP A 470 -9.92 33.48 -13.06
C TRP A 470 -10.65 34.04 -11.85
N LYS A 471 -9.94 34.14 -10.72
CA LYS A 471 -10.49 34.76 -9.51
C LYS A 471 -10.86 36.23 -9.73
N ASP A 472 -9.99 36.99 -10.38
CA ASP A 472 -10.23 38.41 -10.61
C ASP A 472 -11.42 38.62 -11.55
N GLY A 473 -11.48 37.90 -12.68
CA GLY A 473 -12.62 37.97 -13.61
C GLY A 473 -13.95 37.53 -12.99
N LEU A 474 -13.92 36.48 -12.15
CA LEU A 474 -15.11 36.03 -11.43
C LEU A 474 -15.58 37.04 -10.37
N ASN A 475 -14.66 37.68 -9.64
CA ASN A 475 -15.01 38.73 -8.68
C ASN A 475 -15.52 40.00 -9.38
N GLU A 476 -14.99 40.34 -10.56
CA GLU A 476 -15.46 41.46 -11.39
C GLU A 476 -16.90 41.24 -11.86
N SER A 477 -17.20 40.09 -12.49
CA SER A 477 -18.58 39.75 -12.91
C SER A 477 -19.58 39.72 -11.74
N TRP A 478 -19.15 39.28 -10.56
CA TRP A 478 -19.99 39.36 -9.36
C TRP A 478 -20.24 40.78 -8.90
N ALA A 479 -19.22 41.65 -8.93
CA ALA A 479 -19.38 43.06 -8.60
C ALA A 479 -20.34 43.75 -9.58
N ASP A 480 -20.20 43.50 -10.88
CA ASP A 480 -21.06 44.02 -11.94
C ASP A 480 -22.53 43.62 -11.73
N LEU A 481 -22.79 42.36 -11.40
CA LEU A 481 -24.14 41.89 -11.06
C LEU A 481 -24.72 42.64 -9.84
N LEU A 482 -23.92 42.86 -8.78
CA LEU A 482 -24.38 43.59 -7.60
C LEU A 482 -24.71 45.05 -7.93
N GLU A 483 -23.91 45.72 -8.75
CA GLU A 483 -24.17 47.08 -9.22
C GLU A 483 -25.43 47.16 -10.09
N LEU A 484 -25.62 46.20 -10.99
CA LEU A 484 -26.81 46.10 -11.82
C LEU A 484 -28.07 45.92 -10.97
N MET A 485 -28.00 45.05 -9.96
CA MET A 485 -29.10 44.82 -9.02
C MET A 485 -29.43 46.07 -8.20
N GLU A 486 -28.42 46.81 -7.74
CA GLU A 486 -28.60 48.07 -7.01
C GLU A 486 -29.24 49.13 -7.89
N THR A 487 -28.75 49.31 -9.13
CA THR A 487 -29.32 50.22 -10.11
C THR A 487 -30.79 49.90 -10.37
N ARG A 488 -31.11 48.61 -10.54
CA ARG A 488 -32.49 48.15 -10.74
C ARG A 488 -33.38 48.42 -9.53
N ALA A 489 -32.89 48.22 -8.31
CA ALA A 489 -33.62 48.54 -7.08
C ALA A 489 -33.94 50.04 -7.00
N GLN A 490 -32.98 50.91 -7.30
CA GLN A 490 -33.16 52.36 -7.32
C GLN A 490 -34.18 52.80 -8.36
N MET A 491 -34.14 52.20 -9.56
CA MET A 491 -35.10 52.48 -10.63
C MET A 491 -36.54 52.08 -10.22
N LEU A 492 -36.72 50.94 -9.56
CA LEU A 492 -38.01 50.55 -9.00
C LEU A 492 -38.46 51.48 -7.87
N ALA A 493 -37.55 51.92 -7.00
CA ALA A 493 -37.83 52.88 -5.93
C ALA A 493 -38.34 54.22 -6.48
N ALA A 494 -37.67 54.75 -7.50
CA ALA A 494 -38.08 55.97 -8.18
C ALA A 494 -39.46 55.81 -8.85
N SER A 495 -39.70 54.69 -9.56
CA SER A 495 -41.01 54.41 -10.17
C SER A 495 -42.14 54.33 -9.13
N TYR A 496 -41.88 53.70 -7.99
CA TYR A 496 -42.87 53.62 -6.90
C TYR A 496 -43.22 54.99 -6.35
N GLN A 497 -42.21 55.84 -6.09
CA GLN A 497 -42.44 57.20 -5.60
C GLN A 497 -43.27 58.02 -6.60
N LEU A 498 -43.02 57.85 -7.90
CA LEU A 498 -43.78 58.52 -8.95
C LEU A 498 -45.26 58.09 -8.96
N HIS A 499 -45.53 56.78 -8.99
CA HIS A 499 -46.90 56.27 -8.98
C HIS A 499 -47.63 56.61 -7.69
N LYS A 500 -46.95 56.49 -6.55
CA LYS A 500 -47.49 56.88 -5.25
C LYS A 500 -47.89 58.34 -5.22
N PHE A 501 -47.07 59.24 -5.77
CA PHE A 501 -47.42 60.65 -5.87
C PHE A 501 -48.72 60.88 -6.66
N PHE A 502 -48.88 60.24 -7.83
CA PHE A 502 -50.12 60.38 -8.61
C PHE A 502 -51.34 59.80 -7.88
N THR A 503 -51.19 58.67 -7.17
CA THR A 503 -52.25 58.11 -6.32
C THR A 503 -52.60 59.05 -5.16
N ASP A 504 -51.60 59.56 -4.44
CA ASP A 504 -51.77 60.51 -3.33
C ASP A 504 -52.48 61.79 -3.81
N CYS A 505 -52.11 62.32 -4.99
CA CYS A 505 -52.82 63.46 -5.60
C CYS A 505 -54.29 63.14 -5.87
N GLN A 506 -54.60 61.96 -6.43
CA GLN A 506 -55.96 61.54 -6.72
C GLN A 506 -56.79 61.41 -5.43
N GLU A 507 -56.23 60.80 -4.39
CA GLU A 507 -56.88 60.65 -3.09
C GLU A 507 -57.17 62.01 -2.45
N VAL A 508 -56.20 62.93 -2.47
CA VAL A 508 -56.37 64.29 -1.94
C VAL A 508 -57.42 65.07 -2.74
N LEU A 509 -57.46 64.95 -4.08
CA LEU A 509 -58.53 65.56 -4.89
C LEU A 509 -59.91 65.04 -4.48
N VAL A 510 -60.07 63.72 -4.33
CA VAL A 510 -61.34 63.11 -3.89
C VAL A 510 -61.73 63.58 -2.48
N GLN A 511 -60.76 63.74 -1.58
CA GLN A 511 -61.00 64.27 -0.24
C GLN A 511 -61.39 65.76 -0.26
N ILE A 512 -60.72 66.59 -1.06
CA ILE A 512 -61.07 68.00 -1.28
C ILE A 512 -62.50 68.10 -1.83
N GLU A 513 -62.84 67.31 -2.84
CA GLU A 513 -64.17 67.31 -3.44
C GLU A 513 -65.24 66.83 -2.43
N GLY A 514 -64.93 65.80 -1.63
CA GLY A 514 -65.78 65.34 -0.54
C GLY A 514 -66.06 66.43 0.49
N LYS A 515 -65.02 67.19 0.89
CA LYS A 515 -65.15 68.35 1.79
C LYS A 515 -65.93 69.49 1.15
N MET A 516 -65.71 69.75 -0.14
CA MET A 516 -66.49 70.73 -0.90
C MET A 516 -67.98 70.39 -0.94
N ARG A 517 -68.35 69.11 -1.08
CA ARG A 517 -69.74 68.66 -1.07
C ARG A 517 -70.41 68.74 0.31
N GLN A 518 -69.64 68.65 1.40
CA GLN A 518 -70.15 68.79 2.78
C GLN A 518 -70.38 70.26 3.18
N LEU A 519 -69.68 71.20 2.55
CA LEU A 519 -69.72 72.62 2.90
C LEU A 519 -71.13 73.26 2.77
N PRO A 520 -71.95 72.95 1.74
CA PRO A 520 -73.34 73.41 1.66
C PRO A 520 -74.24 72.92 2.79
N GLU A 521 -73.99 71.75 3.39
CA GLU A 521 -74.76 71.26 4.54
C GLU A 521 -74.45 72.09 5.79
N VAL A 522 -73.17 72.45 5.98
CA VAL A 522 -72.75 73.41 7.01
C VAL A 522 -73.42 74.77 6.76
N ARG A 523 -73.67 75.15 5.50
CA ARG A 523 -74.43 76.37 5.13
C ARG A 523 -75.93 76.24 5.39
N SER A 524 -76.56 75.12 5.05
CA SER A 524 -78.01 74.94 5.21
C SER A 524 -78.44 74.82 6.66
N CYS A 525 -77.62 74.21 7.54
CA CYS A 525 -77.85 74.21 8.98
C CYS A 525 -77.91 75.62 9.60
N GLN A 526 -77.34 76.63 8.94
CA GLN A 526 -77.42 78.05 9.35
C GLN A 526 -78.81 78.65 9.16
N VAL A 527 -79.56 78.15 8.18
CA VAL A 527 -80.92 78.65 7.88
C VAL A 527 -81.93 78.13 8.90
N SER A 528 -81.67 76.94 9.48
CA SER A 528 -82.60 76.26 10.39
C SER A 528 -82.26 76.40 11.88
N SER A 529 -81.03 76.75 12.26
CA SER A 529 -80.59 76.86 13.66
C SER A 529 -80.82 78.25 14.26
N ALA A 530 -81.58 78.33 15.35
CA ALA A 530 -81.79 79.56 16.10
C ALA A 530 -80.63 79.90 17.08
N ASN A 531 -79.62 79.03 17.24
CA ASN A 531 -78.52 79.23 18.20
C ASN A 531 -77.20 79.58 17.49
N PRO A 532 -76.64 80.78 17.69
CA PRO A 532 -75.37 81.20 17.10
C PRO A 532 -74.16 80.36 17.53
N GLY A 533 -74.11 79.92 18.79
CA GLY A 533 -72.99 79.13 19.32
C GLY A 533 -72.92 77.71 18.74
N THR A 534 -74.02 77.20 18.19
CA THR A 534 -74.02 75.92 17.47
C THR A 534 -73.42 76.07 16.06
N LEU A 535 -73.70 77.18 15.37
CA LEU A 535 -73.18 77.45 14.02
C LEU A 535 -71.66 77.67 14.02
N GLN A 536 -71.16 78.45 14.97
CA GLN A 536 -69.71 78.67 15.11
C GLN A 536 -68.96 77.37 15.45
N ARG A 537 -69.51 76.53 16.33
CA ARG A 537 -68.90 75.22 16.67
C ARG A 537 -68.88 74.26 15.48
N LEU A 538 -69.95 74.23 14.67
CA LEU A 538 -70.00 73.39 13.47
C LEU A 538 -68.97 73.82 12.43
N LEU A 539 -68.83 75.12 12.17
CA LEU A 539 -67.82 75.65 11.27
C LEU A 539 -66.40 75.37 11.80
N HIS A 540 -66.15 75.63 13.09
CA HIS A 540 -64.86 75.37 13.70
C HIS A 540 -64.48 73.88 13.66
N SER A 541 -65.45 72.99 13.88
CA SER A 541 -65.26 71.54 13.73
C SER A 541 -64.90 71.16 12.29
N PHE A 542 -65.57 71.77 11.31
CA PHE A 542 -65.25 71.57 9.90
C PHE A 542 -63.83 72.06 9.56
N GLU A 543 -63.44 73.28 9.99
CA GLU A 543 -62.10 73.84 9.82
C GLU A 543 -61.02 72.97 10.47
N HIS A 544 -61.29 72.45 11.68
CA HIS A 544 -60.40 71.50 12.33
C HIS A 544 -60.27 70.20 11.51
N SER A 545 -61.37 69.71 10.91
CA SER A 545 -61.33 68.52 10.05
C SER A 545 -60.52 68.70 8.76
N LEU A 546 -60.20 69.95 8.37
CA LEU A 546 -59.34 70.25 7.22
C LEU A 546 -57.84 70.21 7.56
N GLN A 547 -57.46 70.19 8.84
CA GLN A 547 -56.04 70.22 9.23
C GLN A 547 -55.23 69.04 8.68
N LEU A 548 -55.83 67.85 8.60
CA LEU A 548 -55.21 66.70 7.94
C LEU A 548 -54.94 66.98 6.46
N LEU A 549 -55.91 67.57 5.78
CA LEU A 549 -55.81 67.90 4.35
C LEU A 549 -54.75 68.98 4.09
N VAL A 550 -54.61 69.96 5.00
CA VAL A 550 -53.50 70.94 4.97
C VAL A 550 -52.15 70.22 4.99
N SER A 551 -51.98 69.26 5.91
CA SER A 551 -50.72 68.51 6.02
C SER A 551 -50.44 67.65 4.78
N GLN A 552 -51.46 67.01 4.21
CA GLN A 552 -51.34 66.18 3.01
C GLN A 552 -51.01 67.01 1.77
N VAL A 553 -51.68 68.15 1.57
CA VAL A 553 -51.39 69.05 0.44
C VAL A 553 -49.96 69.59 0.53
N ARG A 554 -49.51 69.99 1.73
CA ARG A 554 -48.13 70.42 1.93
C ARG A 554 -47.12 69.31 1.62
N GLN A 555 -47.37 68.09 2.10
CA GLN A 555 -46.52 66.94 1.79
C GLN A 555 -46.48 66.65 0.29
N LEU A 556 -47.61 66.74 -0.39
CA LEU A 556 -47.69 66.59 -1.85
C LEU A 556 -46.85 67.63 -2.59
N GLN A 557 -46.87 68.90 -2.17
CA GLN A 557 -46.02 69.94 -2.76
C GLN A 557 -44.53 69.64 -2.55
N GLU A 558 -44.15 69.22 -1.34
CA GLU A 558 -42.77 68.83 -1.03
C GLU A 558 -42.34 67.63 -1.88
N ASN A 559 -43.19 66.61 -2.01
CA ASN A 559 -42.95 65.44 -2.87
C ASN A 559 -42.87 65.82 -4.36
N ALA A 560 -43.75 66.70 -4.85
CA ALA A 560 -43.74 67.18 -6.23
C ALA A 560 -42.45 67.96 -6.54
N ALA A 561 -41.96 68.77 -5.60
CA ALA A 561 -40.68 69.46 -5.74
C ALA A 561 -39.51 68.48 -5.82
N GLN A 562 -39.48 67.46 -4.95
CA GLN A 562 -38.45 66.42 -4.97
C GLN A 562 -38.48 65.62 -6.28
N LEU A 563 -39.65 65.17 -6.73
CA LEU A 563 -39.79 64.40 -7.96
C LEU A 563 -39.42 65.21 -9.20
N ARG A 564 -39.79 66.50 -9.28
CA ARG A 564 -39.36 67.38 -10.39
C ARG A 564 -37.86 67.70 -10.39
N ALA A 565 -37.16 67.51 -9.27
CA ALA A 565 -35.71 67.62 -9.25
C ALA A 565 -35.03 66.40 -9.91
N ILE A 566 -35.70 65.24 -9.93
CA ILE A 566 -35.16 63.96 -10.41
C ILE A 566 -35.67 63.63 -11.83
N TYR A 567 -36.90 64.02 -12.16
CA TYR A 567 -37.53 63.80 -13.46
C TYR A 567 -37.45 65.04 -14.35
N ALA A 568 -37.37 64.84 -15.67
CA ALA A 568 -37.35 65.90 -16.68
C ALA A 568 -38.36 65.61 -17.82
N GLY A 569 -38.62 66.62 -18.65
CA GLY A 569 -39.51 66.53 -19.82
C GLY A 569 -40.96 66.21 -19.44
N GLU A 570 -41.62 65.38 -20.25
CA GLU A 570 -43.05 65.06 -20.12
C GLU A 570 -43.44 64.57 -18.73
N LYS A 571 -42.57 63.81 -18.05
CA LYS A 571 -42.84 63.32 -16.69
C LYS A 571 -42.84 64.46 -15.66
N ALA A 572 -41.91 65.40 -15.77
CA ALA A 572 -41.86 66.58 -14.90
C ALA A 572 -43.07 67.49 -15.12
N ASP A 573 -43.47 67.66 -16.38
CA ASP A 573 -44.65 68.44 -16.76
C ASP A 573 -45.95 67.79 -16.24
N ALA A 574 -46.05 66.46 -16.30
CA ALA A 574 -47.17 65.71 -15.73
C ALA A 574 -47.25 65.84 -14.20
N ILE A 575 -46.11 65.76 -13.50
CA ILE A 575 -46.03 65.98 -12.05
C ILE A 575 -46.50 67.40 -11.71
N PHE A 576 -45.99 68.41 -12.42
CA PHE A 576 -46.37 69.80 -12.20
C PHE A 576 -47.85 70.06 -12.46
N SER A 577 -48.38 69.54 -13.56
CA SER A 577 -49.79 69.69 -13.92
C SER A 577 -50.70 69.10 -12.84
N ARG A 578 -50.35 67.91 -12.33
CA ARG A 578 -51.12 67.26 -11.26
C ARG A 578 -51.01 67.98 -9.92
N GLU A 579 -49.83 68.47 -9.56
CA GLU A 579 -49.65 69.33 -8.38
C GLU A 579 -50.53 70.58 -8.48
N GLN A 580 -50.55 71.25 -9.64
CA GLN A 580 -51.34 72.45 -9.87
C GLN A 580 -52.83 72.19 -9.75
N GLU A 581 -53.32 71.05 -10.24
CA GLU A 581 -54.72 70.63 -10.12
C GLU A 581 -55.15 70.52 -8.64
N VAL A 582 -54.35 69.83 -7.81
CA VAL A 582 -54.57 69.73 -6.36
C VAL A 582 -54.57 71.11 -5.71
N MET A 583 -53.60 71.95 -6.06
CA MET A 583 -53.46 73.30 -5.49
C MET A 583 -54.63 74.21 -5.85
N GLN A 584 -55.16 74.10 -7.07
CA GLN A 584 -56.31 74.85 -7.51
C GLN A 584 -57.59 74.41 -6.79
N ALA A 585 -57.84 73.10 -6.72
CA ALA A 585 -58.98 72.56 -5.97
C ALA A 585 -58.91 72.93 -4.47
N TRP A 586 -57.71 72.89 -3.89
CA TRP A 586 -57.47 73.28 -2.51
C TRP A 586 -57.76 74.78 -2.27
N LYS A 587 -57.28 75.64 -3.17
CA LYS A 587 -57.55 77.09 -3.12
C LYS A 587 -59.04 77.38 -3.21
N GLU A 588 -59.76 76.69 -4.09
CA GLU A 588 -61.21 76.83 -4.22
C GLU A 588 -61.95 76.42 -2.95
N LEU A 589 -61.55 75.31 -2.32
CA LEU A 589 -62.09 74.90 -1.03
C LEU A 589 -61.84 75.94 0.07
N LEU A 590 -60.63 76.51 0.14
CA LEU A 590 -60.32 77.57 1.11
C LEU A 590 -61.18 78.83 0.89
N VAL A 591 -61.34 79.26 -0.36
CA VAL A 591 -62.21 80.40 -0.69
C VAL A 591 -63.67 80.12 -0.33
N ALA A 592 -64.16 78.91 -0.61
CA ALA A 592 -65.51 78.51 -0.24
C ALA A 592 -65.70 78.47 1.29
N CYS A 593 -64.71 77.97 2.03
CA CYS A 593 -64.71 77.94 3.49
C CYS A 593 -64.73 79.35 4.08
N GLU A 594 -63.89 80.25 3.55
CA GLU A 594 -63.86 81.65 3.94
C GLU A 594 -65.21 82.34 3.67
N GLY A 595 -65.82 82.08 2.51
CA GLY A 595 -67.16 82.54 2.19
C GLY A 595 -68.21 82.03 3.18
N SER A 596 -68.15 80.74 3.56
CA SER A 596 -69.01 80.17 4.61
C SER A 596 -68.77 80.83 5.96
N ARG A 597 -67.52 81.11 6.32
CA ARG A 597 -67.14 81.77 7.58
C ARG A 597 -67.76 83.17 7.68
N VAL A 598 -67.58 83.99 6.65
CA VAL A 598 -68.17 85.34 6.58
C VAL A 598 -69.70 85.28 6.64
N GLN A 599 -70.32 84.29 6.00
CA GLN A 599 -71.77 84.11 6.07
C GLN A 599 -72.23 83.70 7.49
N VAL A 600 -71.56 82.73 8.13
CA VAL A 600 -71.85 82.31 9.52
C VAL A 600 -71.71 83.47 10.48
N THR A 601 -70.64 84.27 10.37
CA THR A 601 -70.45 85.44 11.23
C THR A 601 -71.57 86.45 11.01
N THR A 602 -71.90 86.77 9.74
CA THR A 602 -72.99 87.70 9.42
C THR A 602 -74.35 87.25 9.96
N VAL A 603 -74.70 85.96 9.83
CA VAL A 603 -75.95 85.39 10.38
C VAL A 603 -75.92 85.38 11.91
N THR A 604 -74.78 85.02 12.51
CA THR A 604 -74.57 85.03 13.96
C THR A 604 -74.75 86.44 14.52
N ASP A 605 -74.10 87.44 13.93
CA ASP A 605 -74.18 88.85 14.31
C ASP A 605 -75.62 89.35 14.18
N LYS A 606 -76.33 88.96 13.11
CA LYS A 606 -77.76 89.27 12.92
C LYS A 606 -78.61 88.66 14.04
N ILE A 607 -78.46 87.37 14.35
CA ILE A 607 -79.24 86.71 15.41
C ILE A 607 -78.94 87.33 16.78
N GLN A 608 -77.67 87.62 17.07
CA GLN A 608 -77.26 88.29 18.31
C GLN A 608 -77.86 89.70 18.40
N PHE A 609 -77.82 90.48 17.32
CA PHE A 609 -78.45 91.80 17.26
C PHE A 609 -79.96 91.72 17.53
N PHE A 610 -80.69 90.83 16.85
CA PHE A 610 -82.14 90.66 17.10
C PHE A 610 -82.44 90.12 18.50
N ALA A 611 -81.57 89.30 19.09
CA ALA A 611 -81.70 88.88 20.48
C ALA A 611 -81.57 90.06 21.44
N VAL A 612 -80.56 90.92 21.25
CA VAL A 612 -80.37 92.17 22.02
C VAL A 612 -81.54 93.12 21.83
N VAL A 613 -82.03 93.31 20.60
CA VAL A 613 -83.23 94.14 20.34
C VAL A 613 -84.45 93.57 21.06
N ARG A 614 -84.67 92.25 21.03
CA ARG A 614 -85.78 91.62 21.75
C ARG A 614 -85.63 91.74 23.26
N GLU A 615 -84.43 91.59 23.81
CA GLU A 615 -84.15 91.83 25.24
C GLU A 615 -84.44 93.29 25.62
N LEU A 616 -83.99 94.24 24.80
CA LEU A 616 -84.27 95.67 24.97
C LEU A 616 -85.76 95.97 24.85
N SER A 617 -86.47 95.38 23.88
CA SER A 617 -87.93 95.53 23.74
C SER A 617 -88.67 94.94 24.92
N MET A 618 -88.32 93.74 25.38
CA MET A 618 -88.91 93.14 26.58
C MET A 618 -88.62 93.96 27.84
N TRP A 619 -87.42 94.55 27.94
CA TRP A 619 -87.08 95.48 29.01
C TRP A 619 -87.92 96.76 28.91
N MET A 620 -88.05 97.36 27.72
CA MET A 620 -88.89 98.54 27.48
C MET A 620 -90.37 98.25 27.79
N ASP A 621 -90.93 97.12 27.36
CA ASP A 621 -92.29 96.70 27.66
C ASP A 621 -92.48 96.43 29.16
N GLY A 622 -91.47 95.86 29.83
CA GLY A 622 -91.45 95.69 31.28
C GLY A 622 -91.48 97.02 32.03
N ILE A 623 -90.70 98.01 31.58
CA ILE A 623 -90.69 99.38 32.12
C ILE A 623 -92.02 100.09 31.81
N MET A 624 -92.57 99.97 30.59
CA MET A 624 -93.87 100.54 30.23
C MET A 624 -95.02 99.91 31.03
N GLY A 625 -94.97 98.60 31.30
CA GLY A 625 -95.92 97.95 32.20
C GLY A 625 -95.84 98.47 33.64
N GLN A 626 -94.63 98.81 34.12
CA GLN A 626 -94.43 99.46 35.42
C GLN A 626 -94.96 100.91 35.44
N ILE A 627 -94.90 101.64 34.32
CA ILE A 627 -95.39 103.02 34.19
C ILE A 627 -96.91 103.08 33.95
N GLY A 628 -97.48 102.19 33.14
CA GLY A 628 -98.94 102.08 32.90
C GLY A 628 -99.70 101.55 34.12
N SER A 629 -99.07 100.70 34.93
CA SER A 629 -99.59 100.28 36.24
C SER A 629 -99.72 101.44 37.24
N THR A 630 -99.02 102.56 37.03
CA THR A 630 -99.05 103.70 37.97
C THR A 630 -100.10 104.77 37.62
N ASP A 631 -100.57 104.84 36.37
CA ASP A 631 -101.48 105.92 35.91
C ASP A 631 -102.96 105.52 35.76
N ASP A 632 -103.32 104.23 35.80
CA ASP A 632 -104.73 103.77 35.70
C ASP A 632 -105.41 103.50 37.07
N ALA A 633 -104.76 103.87 38.18
CA ALA A 633 -105.30 103.74 39.54
C ALA A 633 -105.61 105.08 40.23
N ARG A 634 -105.49 106.22 39.54
CA ARG A 634 -105.85 107.53 40.08
C ARG A 634 -106.52 108.35 38.99
N TYR A 635 -107.84 108.30 38.94
CA TYR A 635 -108.76 109.43 38.70
C TYR A 635 -110.16 108.92 38.30
N GLN A 636 -110.75 108.08 39.15
CA GLN A 636 -112.18 108.23 39.46
C GLN A 636 -112.30 109.10 40.71
N ILE A 637 -112.77 110.34 40.54
CA ILE A 637 -113.98 110.92 41.16
C ILE A 637 -114.06 112.40 40.74
N ASN A 638 -114.98 112.64 39.79
CA ASN A 638 -115.96 113.73 39.63
C ASN A 638 -115.71 115.07 40.36
N TYR A 639 -115.92 116.23 39.72
CA TYR A 639 -117.23 116.68 39.23
C TYR A 639 -117.17 117.87 38.22
N ARG A 640 -118.21 117.97 37.37
CA ARG A 640 -119.00 119.18 37.02
C ARG A 640 -118.68 120.06 35.78
N THR A 641 -119.63 120.01 34.83
CA THR A 641 -120.46 121.11 34.28
C THR A 641 -120.12 121.72 32.90
N ILE A 642 -121.12 121.58 32.00
CA ILE A 642 -121.41 122.21 30.68
C ILE A 642 -120.56 121.75 29.49
#